data_AF-A0A4Q2QZ62-F1
#
_entry.id   AF-A0A4Q2QZ62-F1
#
_cell.length_a   1.000
_cell.length_b   1.000
_cell.length_c   1.000
_cell.angle_alpha   90.00
_cell.angle_beta   90.00
_cell.angle_gamma   90.00
#
_symmetry.space_group_name_H-M   'P 1'
#
loop_
_entity.id
_entity.type
_entity.pdbx_description
1 polymer ?
#
loop_
_entity_poly.entity_id
_entity_poly.type
_entity_poly.pdbx_seq_one_letter_code
_entity_poly.pdbx_strand_id
1 'polypeptide(L)'
;MSVPNQTPYIIYNANGLTTVFPFEFYIINAGDIQVSINGTPVSSGYSVSGVGNVTGGDVIFITPPAAGTVVMLERVVPTYRLTDYQDNGDLLADTVNKDFDRLWMAIQRSFIYLGLALRRPLLGGPFNAEGYRIEKLADPVNPQDAATKRYIDNVSLVRALRVPESSIPTLAPAEHRANKLLGFNSAGDPVFVSPPSGSASDVMLQLAASDGYKYIGEALSIDHLRGIEPSTIKQMISVKSYYADRQGGGGFFRSTNPEGIVDDGGCFIVTTGGGVWERVVINNEVTTADYGCFEGNTGADNSARLVKACASGYDVLVLGENFDVTSVSASNFKLAGRLIASVNDFSTAYGRTLLTLSGSKVTIDIDIDMKNFGAGGFLLDQLSSECKGIVRVSNIYGADRATFGLQNAVSDGGTRNVVSAIIRNIKKGDSGVDPQPAAFTSYGNRCHYPLIDIYDSQGGIIGNSATECVYDSIVTRLVHDNGFYSLENSKQTISNMLCDNVLGEPFVNAGGWVVLDNLKLKECQGYGISYSKTGYMQINNIELENTLSASKMILLRSRPDNVNSVIKIGKITGIHVLGEVAASIANSLYAIIHGATDLSLGDTDLQLLYTAGSHRGIADFTGCTSIVLGNWNIQFTDLTGTLTPADIASIILPTTAQKVGSRVGMQRYSSSSATVRMTNVSNESIDFAVGQPLQVNVGPYITSQLNQRVRIFHVNALPTTGKWTSGDKLLLVSPSPTVPLGYSCTQSGDFAGTPPTFQII
;
A
#
# COMPACT_ATOMS: atom_id res chain seq x y z
N MET A 1 -104.14 -7.73 46.20
CA MET A 1 -103.82 -9.15 45.86
C MET A 1 -102.38 -9.35 46.31
N SER A 2 -101.98 -10.49 46.89
CA SER A 2 -100.61 -10.71 47.38
C SER A 2 -99.64 -11.10 46.26
N VAL A 3 -98.39 -10.60 46.28
CA VAL A 3 -97.34 -11.00 45.32
C VAL A 3 -96.99 -12.49 45.45
N PRO A 4 -97.09 -13.29 44.37
CA PRO A 4 -96.62 -14.69 44.37
C PRO A 4 -95.09 -14.79 44.44
N ASN A 5 -94.57 -15.95 44.87
CA ASN A 5 -93.15 -16.24 44.73
C ASN A 5 -92.83 -16.52 43.25
N GLN A 6 -92.07 -15.62 42.63
CA GLN A 6 -91.72 -15.67 41.21
C GLN A 6 -90.23 -15.44 41.05
N THR A 7 -89.64 -15.94 39.97
CA THR A 7 -88.28 -15.55 39.57
C THR A 7 -88.38 -14.20 38.84
N PRO A 8 -87.94 -13.09 39.44
CA PRO A 8 -88.09 -11.74 38.87
C PRO A 8 -87.16 -11.46 37.68
N TYR A 9 -86.71 -12.47 36.95
CA TYR A 9 -85.93 -12.26 35.73
C TYR A 9 -86.12 -13.42 34.75
N ILE A 10 -85.88 -13.13 33.49
CA ILE A 10 -85.79 -14.12 32.42
C ILE A 10 -84.68 -13.71 31.44
N ILE A 11 -84.01 -14.72 30.89
CA ILE A 11 -82.91 -14.52 29.95
C ILE A 11 -83.26 -15.21 28.65
N TYR A 12 -83.14 -14.47 27.55
CA TYR A 12 -83.34 -14.94 26.19
C TYR A 12 -82.05 -14.82 25.39
N ASN A 13 -81.85 -15.73 24.45
CA ASN A 13 -80.89 -15.57 23.37
C ASN A 13 -81.65 -15.07 22.14
N ALA A 14 -81.34 -13.86 21.68
CA ALA A 14 -82.01 -13.28 20.53
C ALA A 14 -81.56 -13.96 19.23
N ASN A 15 -82.50 -14.17 18.31
CA ASN A 15 -82.27 -14.76 16.98
C ASN A 15 -82.11 -13.72 15.87
N GLY A 16 -82.15 -12.42 16.18
CA GLY A 16 -82.09 -11.35 15.18
C GLY A 16 -83.42 -11.05 14.46
N LEU A 17 -84.51 -11.76 14.79
CA LEU A 17 -85.80 -11.66 14.10
C LEU A 17 -86.98 -11.40 15.06
N THR A 18 -86.98 -12.03 16.23
CA THR A 18 -88.06 -11.89 17.23
C THR A 18 -88.01 -10.52 17.89
N THR A 19 -89.15 -9.82 17.91
CA THR A 19 -89.31 -8.53 18.60
C THR A 19 -90.05 -8.64 19.93
N VAL A 20 -90.83 -9.70 20.13
CA VAL A 20 -91.66 -9.89 21.33
C VAL A 20 -90.98 -10.88 22.27
N PHE A 21 -90.69 -10.45 23.49
CA PHE A 21 -90.07 -11.24 24.54
C PHE A 21 -90.98 -11.23 25.77
N PRO A 22 -91.66 -12.35 26.08
CA PRO A 22 -92.55 -12.42 27.23
C PRO A 22 -91.76 -12.37 28.55
N PHE A 23 -92.40 -11.95 29.62
CA PHE A 23 -91.93 -12.12 30.99
C PHE A 23 -93.08 -12.68 31.83
N GLU A 24 -92.78 -13.60 32.75
CA GLU A 24 -93.77 -14.37 33.49
C GLU A 24 -93.94 -13.91 34.95
N PHE A 25 -93.46 -12.70 35.26
CA PHE A 25 -93.48 -12.14 36.61
C PHE A 25 -94.27 -10.83 36.70
N TYR A 26 -94.89 -10.60 37.84
CA TYR A 26 -95.73 -9.43 38.09
C TYR A 26 -94.91 -8.13 38.16
N ILE A 27 -95.27 -7.11 37.38
CA ILE A 27 -94.73 -5.73 37.49
C ILE A 27 -95.85 -4.73 37.80
N ILE A 28 -95.58 -3.77 38.67
CA ILE A 28 -96.57 -2.77 39.13
C ILE A 28 -96.67 -1.62 38.13
N ASN A 29 -95.51 -1.14 37.64
CA ASN A 29 -95.38 -0.14 36.60
C ASN A 29 -94.49 -0.66 35.46
N ALA A 30 -94.64 -0.10 34.26
CA ALA A 30 -93.73 -0.36 33.14
C ALA A 30 -92.27 0.00 33.46
N GLY A 31 -92.03 0.98 34.36
CA GLY A 31 -90.69 1.34 34.81
C GLY A 31 -90.06 0.34 35.78
N ASP A 32 -90.83 -0.62 36.30
CA ASP A 32 -90.33 -1.64 37.23
C ASP A 32 -89.70 -2.84 36.49
N ILE A 33 -89.50 -2.74 35.18
CA ILE A 33 -88.75 -3.72 34.39
C ILE A 33 -87.49 -3.07 33.80
N GLN A 34 -86.35 -3.70 34.02
CA GLN A 34 -85.09 -3.37 33.38
C GLN A 34 -84.82 -4.36 32.28
N VAL A 35 -84.66 -3.84 31.06
CA VAL A 35 -84.23 -4.61 29.90
C VAL A 35 -82.75 -4.39 29.71
N SER A 36 -81.97 -5.45 29.53
CA SER A 36 -80.55 -5.35 29.18
C SER A 36 -80.19 -6.24 27.99
N ILE A 37 -79.27 -5.76 27.16
CA ILE A 37 -78.71 -6.48 26.01
C ILE A 37 -77.23 -6.69 26.30
N ASN A 38 -76.77 -7.95 26.33
CA ASN A 38 -75.41 -8.34 26.71
C ASN A 38 -74.95 -7.73 28.05
N GLY A 39 -75.85 -7.69 29.03
CA GLY A 39 -75.58 -7.12 30.36
C GLY A 39 -75.59 -5.59 30.42
N THR A 40 -75.80 -4.88 29.31
CA THR A 40 -75.91 -3.42 29.29
C THR A 40 -77.39 -3.00 29.34
N PRO A 41 -77.86 -2.27 30.37
CA PRO A 41 -79.24 -1.80 30.45
C PRO A 41 -79.61 -0.89 29.27
N VAL A 42 -80.82 -1.06 28.72
CA VAL A 42 -81.40 -0.22 27.67
C VAL A 42 -82.69 0.43 28.17
N SER A 43 -82.84 1.73 27.94
CA SER A 43 -83.96 2.54 28.44
C SER A 43 -84.96 2.96 27.35
N SER A 44 -84.68 2.66 26.08
CA SER A 44 -85.53 2.97 24.94
C SER A 44 -85.39 1.91 23.85
N GLY A 45 -86.22 1.98 22.80
CA GLY A 45 -86.20 0.99 21.71
C GLY A 45 -87.12 -0.22 21.93
N TYR A 46 -87.91 -0.22 23.01
CA TYR A 46 -88.95 -1.20 23.30
C TYR A 46 -90.14 -0.55 24.00
N SER A 47 -91.28 -1.25 23.99
CA SER A 47 -92.47 -0.96 24.78
C SER A 47 -92.81 -2.14 25.69
N VAL A 48 -93.42 -1.87 26.84
CA VAL A 48 -93.82 -2.90 27.82
C VAL A 48 -95.35 -3.00 27.82
N SER A 49 -95.86 -4.21 27.70
CA SER A 49 -97.29 -4.53 27.82
C SER A 49 -97.54 -5.47 29.00
N GLY A 50 -98.80 -5.63 29.41
CA GLY A 50 -99.17 -6.51 30.53
C GLY A 50 -98.82 -5.97 31.92
N VAL A 51 -98.58 -4.66 32.07
CA VAL A 51 -98.40 -4.00 33.37
C VAL A 51 -99.64 -4.24 34.25
N GLY A 52 -99.43 -4.60 35.52
CA GLY A 52 -100.52 -4.94 36.42
C GLY A 52 -100.97 -6.41 36.36
N ASN A 53 -100.54 -7.19 35.37
CA ASN A 53 -100.87 -8.62 35.28
C ASN A 53 -99.93 -9.47 36.13
N VAL A 54 -100.51 -10.30 37.01
CA VAL A 54 -99.75 -11.15 37.94
C VAL A 54 -98.95 -12.26 37.23
N THR A 55 -99.41 -12.70 36.05
CA THR A 55 -98.71 -13.71 35.24
C THR A 55 -97.70 -13.09 34.28
N GLY A 56 -97.50 -11.76 34.33
CA GLY A 56 -96.57 -11.03 33.48
C GLY A 56 -97.16 -10.54 32.15
N GLY A 57 -96.29 -10.18 31.22
CA GLY A 57 -96.61 -9.48 29.98
C GLY A 57 -95.49 -9.58 28.96
N ASP A 58 -95.42 -8.65 28.00
CA ASP A 58 -94.41 -8.69 26.94
C ASP A 58 -93.56 -7.43 26.90
N VAL A 59 -92.25 -7.60 26.65
CA VAL A 59 -91.36 -6.57 26.17
C VAL A 59 -91.27 -6.68 24.65
N ILE A 60 -91.68 -5.62 23.96
CA ILE A 60 -91.76 -5.57 22.49
C ILE A 60 -90.75 -4.56 21.97
N PHE A 61 -89.70 -5.03 21.32
CA PHE A 61 -88.68 -4.18 20.70
C PHE A 61 -89.16 -3.58 19.38
N ILE A 62 -88.77 -2.32 19.12
CA ILE A 62 -89.00 -1.62 17.83
C ILE A 62 -88.14 -2.27 16.74
N THR A 63 -86.91 -2.65 17.09
CA THR A 63 -85.97 -3.36 16.21
C THR A 63 -85.57 -4.67 16.89
N PRO A 64 -85.66 -5.83 16.21
CA PRO A 64 -85.25 -7.10 16.80
C PRO A 64 -83.82 -7.03 17.36
N PRO A 65 -83.57 -7.46 18.61
CA PRO A 65 -82.23 -7.56 19.14
C PRO A 65 -81.37 -8.50 18.28
N ALA A 66 -80.12 -8.10 18.02
CA ALA A 66 -79.24 -8.81 17.08
C ALA A 66 -79.02 -10.28 17.45
N ALA A 67 -78.83 -11.14 16.45
CA ALA A 67 -78.62 -12.57 16.66
C ALA A 67 -77.40 -12.85 17.56
N GLY A 68 -77.57 -13.73 18.54
CA GLY A 68 -76.54 -14.10 19.50
C GLY A 68 -76.39 -13.12 20.68
N THR A 69 -77.17 -12.04 20.73
CA THR A 69 -77.20 -11.17 21.92
C THR A 69 -78.08 -11.78 23.02
N VAL A 70 -77.65 -11.60 24.27
CA VAL A 70 -78.41 -12.04 25.45
C VAL A 70 -79.34 -10.90 25.86
N VAL A 71 -80.64 -11.13 25.78
CA VAL A 71 -81.68 -10.20 26.26
C VAL A 71 -82.10 -10.65 27.65
N MET A 72 -81.86 -9.84 28.66
CA MET A 72 -82.33 -10.09 30.02
C MET A 72 -83.41 -9.10 30.38
N LEU A 73 -84.56 -9.63 30.82
CA LEU A 73 -85.65 -8.87 31.38
C LEU A 73 -85.67 -9.14 32.88
N GLU A 74 -85.55 -8.10 33.69
CA GLU A 74 -85.47 -8.21 35.14
C GLU A 74 -86.48 -7.24 35.78
N ARG A 75 -87.23 -7.69 36.79
CA ARG A 75 -88.03 -6.80 37.63
C ARG A 75 -87.14 -6.03 38.57
N VAL A 76 -87.08 -4.73 38.35
CA VAL A 76 -86.30 -3.77 39.14
C VAL A 76 -87.26 -2.76 39.74
N VAL A 77 -87.71 -3.04 40.97
CA VAL A 77 -88.51 -2.10 41.75
C VAL A 77 -87.60 -1.17 42.55
N PRO A 78 -87.99 0.10 42.74
CA PRO A 78 -87.30 1.01 43.66
C PRO A 78 -87.24 0.44 45.08
N THR A 79 -86.09 0.55 45.73
CA THR A 79 -85.89 0.13 47.14
C THR A 79 -86.27 1.23 48.14
N TYR A 80 -87.13 2.16 47.71
CA TYR A 80 -87.67 3.24 48.52
C TYR A 80 -89.16 3.40 48.21
N ARG A 81 -89.89 4.01 49.14
CA ARG A 81 -91.34 4.19 49.04
C ARG A 81 -91.66 5.34 48.09
N LEU A 82 -92.51 5.09 47.09
CA LEU A 82 -92.96 6.10 46.13
C LEU A 82 -94.30 6.73 46.53
N THR A 83 -95.06 6.06 47.39
CA THR A 83 -96.43 6.42 47.71
C THR A 83 -96.45 7.22 49.01
N ASP A 84 -96.86 8.48 48.93
CA ASP A 84 -97.07 9.35 50.10
C ASP A 84 -98.56 9.39 50.48
N TYR A 85 -98.90 8.85 51.65
CA TYR A 85 -100.28 8.82 52.13
C TYR A 85 -100.64 10.20 52.67
N GLN A 86 -101.69 10.81 52.11
CA GLN A 86 -102.16 12.12 52.54
C GLN A 86 -102.94 12.00 53.86
N ASP A 87 -102.68 12.92 54.78
CA ASP A 87 -103.39 12.97 56.06
C ASP A 87 -104.86 13.40 55.84
N ASN A 88 -105.80 12.69 56.45
CA ASN A 88 -107.26 12.78 56.22
C ASN A 88 -107.75 12.56 54.77
N GLY A 89 -106.95 11.93 53.90
CA GLY A 89 -107.39 11.45 52.58
C GLY A 89 -107.95 10.02 52.60
N ASP A 90 -108.63 9.60 51.53
CA ASP A 90 -109.12 8.22 51.40
C ASP A 90 -107.97 7.21 51.35
N LEU A 91 -107.97 6.21 52.23
CA LEU A 91 -107.00 5.12 52.22
C LEU A 91 -107.43 4.03 51.23
N LEU A 92 -107.09 4.24 49.96
CA LEU A 92 -107.43 3.29 48.89
C LEU A 92 -106.61 1.99 49.00
N ALA A 93 -107.30 0.85 49.10
CA ALA A 93 -106.65 -0.46 49.24
C ALA A 93 -105.71 -0.81 48.09
N ASP A 94 -105.97 -0.33 46.87
CA ASP A 94 -105.09 -0.53 45.71
C ASP A 94 -103.73 0.18 45.90
N THR A 95 -103.78 1.42 46.39
CA THR A 95 -102.60 2.24 46.70
C THR A 95 -101.72 1.57 47.76
N VAL A 96 -102.34 1.02 48.82
CA VAL A 96 -101.60 0.35 49.91
C VAL A 96 -101.00 -0.98 49.46
N ASN A 97 -101.77 -1.81 48.75
CA ASN A 97 -101.29 -3.12 48.30
C ASN A 97 -100.08 -2.98 47.36
N LYS A 98 -100.14 -2.07 46.38
CA LYS A 98 -99.00 -1.81 45.48
C LYS A 98 -97.74 -1.39 46.24
N ASP A 99 -97.88 -0.67 47.34
CA ASP A 99 -96.75 -0.23 48.15
C ASP A 99 -96.10 -1.37 48.95
N PHE A 100 -96.91 -2.27 49.53
CA PHE A 100 -96.39 -3.49 50.17
C PHE A 100 -95.83 -4.51 49.18
N ASP A 101 -96.46 -4.64 48.01
CA ASP A 101 -96.01 -5.55 46.96
C ASP A 101 -94.58 -5.21 46.49
N ARG A 102 -94.25 -3.91 46.38
CA ARG A 102 -92.89 -3.46 46.04
C ARG A 102 -91.82 -3.97 47.01
N LEU A 103 -92.12 -3.99 48.32
CA LEU A 103 -91.18 -4.49 49.33
C LEU A 103 -90.87 -5.97 49.11
N TRP A 104 -91.91 -6.79 48.90
CA TRP A 104 -91.73 -8.22 48.65
C TRP A 104 -90.97 -8.48 47.35
N MET A 105 -91.24 -7.71 46.30
CA MET A 105 -90.52 -7.80 45.03
C MET A 105 -89.03 -7.44 45.16
N ALA A 106 -88.70 -6.41 45.93
CA ALA A 106 -87.32 -6.01 46.19
C ALA A 106 -86.54 -7.09 46.97
N ILE A 107 -87.19 -7.75 47.92
CA ILE A 107 -86.61 -8.85 48.70
C ILE A 107 -86.32 -10.06 47.81
N GLN A 108 -87.27 -10.48 46.97
CA GLN A 108 -87.09 -11.60 46.04
C GLN A 108 -85.87 -11.37 45.11
N ARG A 109 -85.69 -10.13 44.62
CA ARG A 109 -84.52 -9.74 43.81
C ARG A 109 -83.20 -9.89 44.57
N SER A 110 -83.18 -9.47 45.84
CA SER A 110 -81.98 -9.50 46.67
C SER A 110 -81.46 -10.93 46.92
N PHE A 111 -82.36 -11.91 47.07
CA PHE A 111 -81.98 -13.31 47.25
C PHE A 111 -81.30 -13.93 46.03
N ILE A 112 -81.62 -13.49 44.80
CA ILE A 112 -80.93 -13.97 43.59
C ILE A 112 -79.47 -13.54 43.57
N TYR A 113 -79.22 -12.25 43.83
CA TYR A 113 -77.84 -11.74 43.86
C TYR A 113 -77.04 -12.34 44.99
N LEU A 114 -77.66 -12.57 46.15
CA LEU A 114 -77.04 -13.34 47.21
C LEU A 114 -76.62 -14.70 46.65
N GLY A 115 -77.52 -15.37 45.91
CA GLY A 115 -77.35 -16.59 45.10
C GLY A 115 -76.10 -16.70 44.20
N LEU A 116 -75.49 -15.58 43.83
CA LEU A 116 -74.31 -15.53 42.95
C LEU A 116 -73.00 -15.16 43.68
N ALA A 117 -73.08 -14.78 44.96
CA ALA A 117 -71.90 -14.46 45.77
C ALA A 117 -71.18 -15.72 46.27
N LEU A 118 -69.87 -15.62 46.52
CA LEU A 118 -69.10 -16.63 47.23
C LEU A 118 -69.63 -16.71 48.67
N ARG A 119 -70.18 -17.86 49.05
CA ARG A 119 -70.83 -18.04 50.36
C ARG A 119 -70.13 -19.08 51.20
N ARG A 120 -70.38 -18.96 52.50
CA ARG A 120 -70.08 -19.96 53.50
C ARG A 120 -71.36 -20.76 53.81
N PRO A 121 -71.28 -22.08 54.03
CA PRO A 121 -72.42 -22.87 54.47
C PRO A 121 -72.99 -22.39 55.81
N LEU A 122 -74.30 -22.50 55.98
CA LEU A 122 -75.04 -21.98 57.16
C LEU A 122 -74.58 -22.59 58.48
N LEU A 123 -74.13 -23.86 58.46
CA LEU A 123 -73.67 -24.59 59.65
C LEU A 123 -72.15 -24.45 59.90
N GLY A 124 -71.45 -23.57 59.16
CA GLY A 124 -70.00 -23.35 59.27
C GLY A 124 -69.19 -23.99 58.13
N GLY A 125 -67.88 -23.67 58.03
CA GLY A 125 -66.99 -24.14 56.95
C GLY A 125 -66.25 -23.01 56.21
N PRO A 126 -65.35 -23.33 55.25
CA PRO A 126 -64.74 -22.32 54.38
C PRO A 126 -65.76 -21.77 53.37
N PHE A 127 -65.38 -20.70 52.67
CA PHE A 127 -66.11 -20.24 51.50
C PHE A 127 -66.06 -21.30 50.39
N ASN A 128 -67.21 -21.61 49.79
CA ASN A 128 -67.31 -22.59 48.71
C ASN A 128 -67.68 -21.90 47.40
N ALA A 129 -66.88 -22.13 46.36
CA ALA A 129 -67.17 -21.68 45.00
C ALA A 129 -68.03 -22.68 44.22
N GLU A 130 -68.49 -23.78 44.83
CA GLU A 130 -69.38 -24.79 44.23
C GLU A 130 -68.87 -25.34 42.89
N GLY A 131 -67.54 -25.45 42.75
CA GLY A 131 -66.86 -25.92 41.53
C GLY A 131 -66.67 -24.86 40.44
N TYR A 132 -67.15 -23.62 40.63
CA TYR A 132 -66.92 -22.52 39.71
C TYR A 132 -65.48 -21.98 39.80
N ARG A 133 -64.94 -21.56 38.66
CA ARG A 133 -63.59 -20.98 38.55
C ARG A 133 -63.53 -19.61 39.21
N ILE A 134 -62.53 -19.41 40.08
CA ILE A 134 -62.16 -18.09 40.61
C ILE A 134 -61.01 -17.54 39.76
N GLU A 135 -61.18 -16.35 39.18
CA GLU A 135 -60.15 -15.68 38.39
C GLU A 135 -60.00 -14.21 38.79
N LYS A 136 -58.88 -13.59 38.37
CA LYS A 136 -58.49 -12.20 38.71
C LYS A 136 -58.21 -11.96 40.21
N LEU A 137 -57.66 -12.96 40.88
CA LEU A 137 -57.07 -12.79 42.20
C LEU A 137 -55.73 -12.02 42.10
N ALA A 138 -55.44 -11.17 43.09
CA ALA A 138 -54.12 -10.55 43.23
C ALA A 138 -53.05 -11.58 43.66
N ASP A 139 -51.77 -11.21 43.58
CA ASP A 139 -50.71 -12.06 44.12
C ASP A 139 -50.82 -12.14 45.66
N PRO A 140 -50.55 -13.31 46.27
CA PRO A 140 -50.66 -13.50 47.71
C PRO A 140 -49.61 -12.65 48.44
N VAL A 141 -50.02 -11.98 49.51
CA VAL A 141 -49.14 -11.16 50.36
C VAL A 141 -48.87 -11.87 51.69
N ASN A 142 -49.89 -12.49 52.27
CA ASN A 142 -49.79 -13.22 53.53
C ASN A 142 -49.76 -14.73 53.30
N PRO A 143 -49.24 -15.52 54.26
CA PRO A 143 -49.10 -16.98 54.11
C PRO A 143 -50.40 -17.76 53.89
N GLN A 144 -51.55 -17.19 54.25
CA GLN A 144 -52.87 -17.82 54.10
C GLN A 144 -53.64 -17.33 52.87
N ASP A 145 -53.07 -16.42 52.08
CA ASP A 145 -53.70 -15.94 50.86
C ASP A 145 -53.73 -17.05 49.79
N ALA A 146 -54.79 -17.10 48.99
CA ALA A 146 -54.81 -17.99 47.84
C ALA A 146 -53.80 -17.51 46.77
N ALA A 147 -53.09 -18.43 46.13
CA ALA A 147 -52.09 -18.12 45.12
C ALA A 147 -52.61 -18.35 43.70
N THR A 148 -52.25 -17.46 42.77
CA THR A 148 -52.48 -17.71 41.34
C THR A 148 -51.51 -18.79 40.84
N LYS A 149 -51.90 -19.56 39.82
CA LYS A 149 -51.00 -20.53 39.16
C LYS A 149 -49.69 -19.89 38.70
N ARG A 150 -49.76 -18.66 38.16
CA ARG A 150 -48.60 -17.89 37.70
C ARG A 150 -47.60 -17.61 38.82
N TYR A 151 -48.08 -17.29 40.02
CA TYR A 151 -47.21 -17.03 41.17
C TYR A 151 -46.42 -18.30 41.55
N ILE A 152 -47.09 -19.46 41.61
CA ILE A 152 -46.47 -20.75 41.95
C ILE A 152 -45.40 -21.17 40.92
N ASP A 153 -45.71 -21.06 39.62
CA ASP A 153 -44.79 -21.50 38.55
C ASP A 153 -43.47 -20.69 38.55
N ASN A 154 -43.50 -19.40 38.90
CA ASN A 154 -42.32 -18.52 38.89
C ASN A 154 -41.39 -18.71 40.09
N VAL A 155 -41.90 -19.18 41.23
CA VAL A 155 -41.11 -19.27 42.47
C VAL A 155 -40.41 -20.63 42.62
N SER A 156 -40.97 -21.72 42.06
CA SER A 156 -40.56 -23.08 42.46
C SER A 156 -39.72 -23.88 41.45
N LEU A 157 -39.78 -23.61 40.13
CA LEU A 157 -39.28 -24.60 39.14
C LEU A 157 -38.08 -24.19 38.27
N VAL A 158 -37.59 -22.94 38.38
CA VAL A 158 -36.57 -22.43 37.43
C VAL A 158 -35.12 -22.53 37.97
N ARG A 159 -34.90 -22.88 39.25
CA ARG A 159 -33.56 -22.86 39.90
C ARG A 159 -33.28 -23.98 40.93
N ALA A 160 -33.98 -25.12 40.90
CA ALA A 160 -33.93 -26.08 42.01
C ALA A 160 -33.13 -27.37 41.71
N LEU A 161 -32.27 -27.75 42.67
CA LEU A 161 -31.88 -29.14 42.89
C LEU A 161 -33.01 -29.81 43.68
N ARG A 162 -33.59 -30.89 43.15
CA ARG A 162 -34.74 -31.56 43.79
C ARG A 162 -34.26 -32.53 44.86
N VAL A 163 -34.78 -32.36 46.07
CA VAL A 163 -34.51 -33.26 47.20
C VAL A 163 -35.82 -33.62 47.93
N PRO A 164 -35.89 -34.75 48.66
CA PRO A 164 -37.08 -35.15 49.42
C PRO A 164 -37.40 -34.27 50.65
N GLU A 165 -36.41 -33.55 51.18
CA GLU A 165 -36.56 -32.64 52.33
C GLU A 165 -37.33 -31.37 51.97
N SER A 166 -37.91 -30.70 52.97
CA SER A 166 -38.73 -29.48 52.75
C SER A 166 -37.95 -28.31 52.15
N SER A 167 -36.64 -28.25 52.38
CA SER A 167 -35.72 -27.27 51.79
C SER A 167 -34.27 -27.70 52.01
N ILE A 168 -33.37 -27.31 51.11
CA ILE A 168 -31.91 -27.29 51.31
C ILE A 168 -31.41 -25.84 51.42
N PRO A 169 -30.24 -25.60 52.04
CA PRO A 169 -29.61 -24.29 52.02
C PRO A 169 -29.34 -23.77 50.60
N THR A 170 -29.32 -22.45 50.43
CA THR A 170 -28.93 -21.82 49.15
C THR A 170 -27.48 -22.14 48.80
N LEU A 171 -27.22 -22.52 47.55
CA LEU A 171 -25.85 -22.70 47.05
C LEU A 171 -25.02 -21.42 47.25
N ALA A 172 -23.74 -21.58 47.62
CA ALA A 172 -22.80 -20.48 47.79
C ALA A 172 -22.66 -19.60 46.52
N PRO A 173 -22.23 -18.33 46.63
CA PRO A 173 -22.02 -17.42 45.49
C PRO A 173 -21.03 -17.97 44.44
N ALA A 174 -21.11 -17.48 43.20
CA ALA A 174 -20.32 -17.97 42.05
C ALA A 174 -18.81 -18.10 42.33
N GLU A 175 -18.24 -17.16 43.10
CA GLU A 175 -16.83 -17.14 43.49
C GLU A 175 -16.40 -18.36 44.33
N HIS A 176 -17.31 -18.94 45.12
CA HIS A 176 -17.03 -20.10 45.96
C HIS A 176 -17.27 -21.45 45.27
N ARG A 177 -18.02 -21.45 44.16
CA ARG A 177 -18.41 -22.66 43.40
C ARG A 177 -17.61 -22.86 42.12
N ALA A 178 -16.94 -21.83 41.62
CA ALA A 178 -16.10 -21.94 40.44
C ALA A 178 -15.02 -23.03 40.63
N ASN A 179 -14.89 -23.92 39.63
CA ASN A 179 -13.91 -25.01 39.62
C ASN A 179 -14.01 -25.99 40.80
N LYS A 180 -15.22 -26.20 41.34
CA LYS A 180 -15.53 -27.17 42.40
C LYS A 180 -16.58 -28.18 41.94
N LEU A 181 -16.60 -29.35 42.57
CA LEU A 181 -17.65 -30.34 42.41
C LEU A 181 -18.76 -30.10 43.43
N LEU A 182 -20.01 -30.36 43.05
CA LEU A 182 -21.13 -30.40 43.98
C LEU A 182 -21.11 -31.75 44.72
N GLY A 183 -20.98 -31.70 46.04
CA GLY A 183 -21.12 -32.84 46.94
C GLY A 183 -22.15 -32.56 48.04
N PHE A 184 -22.27 -33.46 48.99
CA PHE A 184 -23.17 -33.31 50.15
C PHE A 184 -22.43 -33.66 51.44
N ASN A 185 -22.66 -32.90 52.51
CA ASN A 185 -22.09 -33.19 53.83
C ASN A 185 -22.88 -34.30 54.57
N SER A 186 -22.51 -34.63 55.80
CA SER A 186 -23.20 -35.66 56.60
C SER A 186 -24.64 -35.31 57.00
N ALA A 187 -25.06 -34.05 56.83
CA ALA A 187 -26.44 -33.59 57.04
C ALA A 187 -27.28 -33.58 55.74
N GLY A 188 -26.68 -33.92 54.59
CA GLY A 188 -27.34 -33.87 53.28
C GLY A 188 -27.34 -32.48 52.61
N ASP A 189 -26.68 -31.48 53.19
CA ASP A 189 -26.60 -30.14 52.61
C ASP A 189 -25.61 -30.11 51.43
N PRO A 190 -25.91 -29.37 50.34
CA PRO A 190 -24.98 -29.22 49.24
C PRO A 190 -23.72 -28.46 49.68
N VAL A 191 -22.56 -29.02 49.38
CA VAL A 191 -21.24 -28.43 49.62
C VAL A 191 -20.42 -28.45 48.34
N PHE A 192 -19.50 -27.51 48.20
CA PHE A 192 -18.54 -27.49 47.09
C PHE A 192 -17.22 -28.08 47.54
N VAL A 193 -16.86 -29.22 46.96
CA VAL A 193 -15.61 -29.90 47.26
C VAL A 193 -14.63 -29.68 46.12
N SER A 194 -13.34 -29.55 46.46
CA SER A 194 -12.30 -29.61 45.43
C SER A 194 -12.39 -30.98 44.75
N PRO A 195 -12.29 -31.06 43.41
CA PRO A 195 -12.15 -32.35 42.76
C PRO A 195 -10.93 -33.07 43.36
N PRO A 196 -11.01 -34.38 43.62
CA PRO A 196 -9.84 -35.13 44.07
C PRO A 196 -8.69 -34.94 43.07
N SER A 197 -7.48 -34.68 43.58
CA SER A 197 -6.29 -34.49 42.75
C SER A 197 -6.08 -35.69 41.82
N GLY A 198 -5.94 -35.43 40.51
CA GLY A 198 -5.78 -36.47 39.50
C GLY A 198 -7.07 -37.18 39.07
N SER A 199 -8.24 -36.76 39.54
CA SER A 199 -9.53 -37.24 39.02
C SER A 199 -9.82 -36.69 37.62
N ALA A 200 -10.66 -37.36 36.83
CA ALA A 200 -11.09 -36.87 35.51
C ALA A 200 -11.70 -35.45 35.59
N SER A 201 -12.43 -35.16 36.66
CA SER A 201 -13.00 -33.83 36.92
C SER A 201 -11.92 -32.76 37.17
N ASP A 202 -10.86 -33.10 37.92
CA ASP A 202 -9.73 -32.21 38.16
C ASP A 202 -9.01 -31.88 36.84
N VAL A 203 -8.71 -32.90 36.03
CA VAL A 203 -8.05 -32.74 34.73
C VAL A 203 -8.90 -31.90 33.76
N MET A 204 -10.21 -32.14 33.66
CA MET A 204 -11.09 -31.36 32.77
C MET A 204 -11.19 -29.88 33.20
N LEU A 205 -11.20 -29.61 34.51
CA LEU A 205 -11.17 -28.24 35.03
C LEU A 205 -9.83 -27.55 34.76
N GLN A 206 -8.73 -28.28 34.90
CA GLN A 206 -7.37 -27.78 34.59
C GLN A 206 -7.21 -27.45 33.10
N LEU A 207 -7.73 -28.31 32.21
CA LEU A 207 -7.71 -28.06 30.75
C LEU A 207 -8.63 -26.90 30.33
N ALA A 208 -9.75 -26.68 31.03
CA ALA A 208 -10.69 -25.59 30.75
C ALA A 208 -10.23 -24.23 31.31
N ALA A 209 -9.17 -24.19 32.13
CA ALA A 209 -8.63 -22.95 32.67
C ALA A 209 -8.08 -22.03 31.55
N SER A 210 -8.00 -20.73 31.82
CA SER A 210 -7.50 -19.73 30.86
C SER A 210 -6.05 -19.99 30.40
N ASP A 211 -5.27 -20.74 31.19
CA ASP A 211 -3.90 -21.16 30.90
C ASP A 211 -3.78 -22.68 30.70
N GLY A 212 -4.89 -23.38 30.42
CA GLY A 212 -4.96 -24.84 30.31
C GLY A 212 -4.06 -25.46 29.25
N TYR A 213 -3.58 -24.66 28.28
CA TYR A 213 -2.60 -25.08 27.28
C TYR A 213 -1.29 -25.61 27.90
N LYS A 214 -0.92 -25.17 29.12
CA LYS A 214 0.27 -25.68 29.83
C LYS A 214 0.23 -27.18 30.14
N TYR A 215 -0.95 -27.80 30.05
CA TYR A 215 -1.16 -29.24 30.25
C TYR A 215 -1.19 -30.03 28.92
N ILE A 216 -1.17 -29.35 27.78
CA ILE A 216 -1.09 -29.98 26.46
C ILE A 216 0.38 -30.16 26.10
N GLY A 217 0.81 -31.40 25.85
CA GLY A 217 2.19 -31.72 25.49
C GLY A 217 2.59 -31.16 24.12
N GLU A 218 3.85 -30.77 23.99
CA GLU A 218 4.45 -30.29 22.74
C GLU A 218 5.87 -30.86 22.57
N ALA A 219 6.34 -30.93 21.32
CA ALA A 219 7.73 -31.24 21.02
C ALA A 219 8.60 -30.02 21.36
N LEU A 220 9.67 -30.24 22.13
CA LEU A 220 10.54 -29.16 22.61
C LEU A 220 11.40 -28.53 21.50
N SER A 221 11.69 -29.28 20.44
CA SER A 221 12.54 -28.87 19.32
C SER A 221 12.25 -29.71 18.08
N ILE A 222 12.78 -29.30 16.93
CA ILE A 222 12.75 -30.13 15.71
C ILE A 222 13.55 -31.44 15.89
N ASP A 223 14.63 -31.39 16.68
CA ASP A 223 15.39 -32.60 17.05
C ASP A 223 14.54 -33.57 17.88
N HIS A 224 13.79 -33.07 18.87
CA HIS A 224 12.83 -33.88 19.63
C HIS A 224 11.71 -34.42 18.72
N LEU A 225 11.21 -33.62 17.79
CA LEU A 225 10.17 -34.05 16.84
C LEU A 225 10.61 -35.27 16.00
N ARG A 226 11.88 -35.37 15.61
CA ARG A 226 12.42 -36.55 14.88
C ARG A 226 12.35 -37.86 15.68
N GLY A 227 12.20 -37.78 16.99
CA GLY A 227 12.01 -38.95 17.86
C GLY A 227 10.54 -39.32 18.12
N ILE A 228 9.57 -38.54 17.63
CA ILE A 228 8.15 -38.73 17.91
C ILE A 228 7.45 -39.30 16.68
N GLU A 229 7.12 -40.59 16.71
CA GLU A 229 6.43 -41.24 15.60
C GLU A 229 4.94 -40.84 15.54
N PRO A 230 4.42 -40.42 14.37
CA PRO A 230 2.98 -40.25 14.20
C PRO A 230 2.28 -41.62 14.20
N SER A 231 1.18 -41.72 14.94
CA SER A 231 0.34 -42.92 15.02
C SER A 231 -0.71 -43.00 13.90
N THR A 232 -1.09 -41.86 13.34
CA THR A 232 -2.08 -41.75 12.25
C THR A 232 -1.71 -40.60 11.31
N ILE A 233 -2.02 -40.77 10.02
CA ILE A 233 -1.88 -39.69 9.03
C ILE A 233 -2.84 -38.55 9.40
N LYS A 234 -2.38 -37.29 9.22
CA LYS A 234 -3.04 -36.05 9.68
C LYS A 234 -3.10 -35.85 11.20
N GLN A 235 -2.44 -36.70 12.00
CA GLN A 235 -2.19 -36.38 13.41
C GLN A 235 -1.52 -35.00 13.49
N MET A 236 -1.91 -34.18 14.46
CA MET A 236 -1.33 -32.86 14.71
C MET A 236 -0.37 -32.91 15.90
N ILE A 237 0.69 -32.11 15.84
CA ILE A 237 1.61 -31.86 16.95
C ILE A 237 2.07 -30.40 16.95
N SER A 238 2.28 -29.83 18.12
CA SER A 238 2.90 -28.51 18.29
C SER A 238 4.40 -28.69 18.57
N VAL A 239 5.22 -27.84 17.96
CA VAL A 239 6.65 -27.70 18.26
C VAL A 239 6.87 -26.33 18.88
N LYS A 240 7.50 -26.29 20.05
CA LYS A 240 7.74 -25.06 20.80
C LYS A 240 8.64 -24.07 20.06
N SER A 241 9.76 -24.56 19.54
CA SER A 241 10.80 -23.79 18.85
C SER A 241 11.66 -24.72 18.00
N TYR A 242 12.47 -24.18 17.10
CA TYR A 242 13.38 -25.00 16.29
C TYR A 242 14.42 -25.71 17.16
N TYR A 243 15.07 -24.95 18.05
CA TYR A 243 16.03 -25.45 19.04
C TYR A 243 15.42 -25.37 20.45
N ALA A 244 15.76 -26.32 21.32
CA ALA A 244 15.19 -26.42 22.66
C ALA A 244 15.61 -25.27 23.59
N ASP A 245 16.73 -24.63 23.31
CA ASP A 245 17.37 -23.57 24.10
C ASP A 245 17.13 -22.14 23.55
N ARG A 246 16.41 -22.01 22.42
CA ARG A 246 16.24 -20.74 21.69
C ARG A 246 14.79 -20.55 21.25
N GLN A 247 14.41 -19.30 20.98
CA GLN A 247 13.09 -18.96 20.46
C GLN A 247 13.10 -18.88 18.92
N GLY A 248 11.94 -19.10 18.29
CA GLY A 248 11.77 -19.03 16.83
C GLY A 248 11.69 -20.41 16.16
N GLY A 249 11.03 -20.47 15.00
CA GLY A 249 10.93 -21.68 14.16
C GLY A 249 10.05 -22.82 14.69
N GLY A 250 9.31 -22.59 15.76
CA GLY A 250 8.25 -23.50 16.24
C GLY A 250 7.01 -23.47 15.33
N GLY A 251 5.93 -24.10 15.77
CA GLY A 251 4.66 -24.12 15.05
C GLY A 251 4.00 -25.48 15.01
N PHE A 252 2.88 -25.57 14.29
CA PHE A 252 2.14 -26.81 14.13
C PHE A 252 2.66 -27.64 12.98
N PHE A 253 2.72 -28.95 13.19
CA PHE A 253 3.01 -29.96 12.19
C PHE A 253 1.87 -30.97 12.11
N ARG A 254 1.67 -31.51 10.92
CA ARG A 254 0.71 -32.58 10.66
C ARG A 254 1.41 -33.78 10.03
N SER A 255 1.01 -34.98 10.39
CA SER A 255 1.57 -36.18 9.76
C SER A 255 1.06 -36.33 8.32
N THR A 256 1.94 -36.76 7.40
CA THR A 256 1.61 -37.06 6.00
C THR A 256 2.14 -38.43 5.55
N ASN A 257 1.78 -38.86 4.34
CA ASN A 257 2.31 -40.09 3.76
C ASN A 257 3.82 -39.93 3.50
N PRO A 258 4.70 -40.80 4.04
CA PRO A 258 6.14 -40.65 3.93
C PRO A 258 6.72 -40.87 2.52
N GLU A 259 5.99 -41.46 1.58
CA GLU A 259 6.52 -41.89 0.28
C GLU A 259 7.25 -40.76 -0.48
N GLY A 260 8.58 -40.92 -0.64
CA GLY A 260 9.43 -40.03 -1.42
C GLY A 260 9.79 -38.70 -0.75
N ILE A 261 9.36 -38.46 0.49
CA ILE A 261 9.66 -37.23 1.22
C ILE A 261 11.01 -37.35 1.93
N VAL A 262 11.83 -36.31 1.83
CA VAL A 262 13.14 -36.20 2.48
C VAL A 262 13.07 -35.13 3.58
N ASP A 263 13.81 -35.33 4.66
CA ASP A 263 13.95 -34.33 5.72
C ASP A 263 14.65 -33.10 5.15
N ASP A 264 13.94 -31.98 5.04
CA ASP A 264 14.49 -30.71 4.57
C ASP A 264 14.99 -29.86 5.73
N GLY A 265 14.71 -30.28 6.96
CA GLY A 265 15.05 -29.59 8.19
C GLY A 265 14.20 -28.36 8.46
N GLY A 266 13.00 -28.23 7.89
CA GLY A 266 12.10 -27.12 8.17
C GLY A 266 10.63 -27.43 7.90
N CYS A 267 10.26 -27.68 6.64
CA CYS A 267 8.88 -28.02 6.26
C CYS A 267 8.57 -29.50 6.42
N PHE A 268 9.52 -30.38 6.16
CA PHE A 268 9.37 -31.83 6.26
C PHE A 268 10.40 -32.38 7.22
N ILE A 269 9.93 -32.94 8.33
CA ILE A 269 10.76 -33.58 9.35
C ILE A 269 10.49 -35.07 9.31
N VAL A 270 11.51 -35.85 8.94
CA VAL A 270 11.42 -37.32 8.88
C VAL A 270 11.87 -37.87 10.23
N THR A 271 11.03 -38.70 10.83
CA THR A 271 11.30 -39.33 12.12
C THR A 271 12.28 -40.49 11.96
N THR A 272 12.83 -40.97 13.08
CA THR A 272 13.80 -42.07 13.09
C THR A 272 13.21 -43.37 12.52
N GLY A 273 11.91 -43.59 12.70
CA GLY A 273 11.15 -44.71 12.15
C GLY A 273 10.59 -44.49 10.74
N GLY A 274 10.87 -43.34 10.11
CA GLY A 274 10.47 -43.04 8.74
C GLY A 274 9.07 -42.42 8.57
N GLY A 275 8.39 -42.08 9.66
CA GLY A 275 7.22 -41.20 9.63
C GLY A 275 7.59 -39.78 9.22
N VAL A 276 6.61 -39.00 8.75
CA VAL A 276 6.85 -37.62 8.29
C VAL A 276 5.90 -36.66 8.97
N TRP A 277 6.47 -35.60 9.53
CA TRP A 277 5.79 -34.41 10.00
C TRP A 277 5.97 -33.28 8.99
N GLU A 278 4.86 -32.82 8.41
CA GLU A 278 4.78 -31.68 7.50
C GLU A 278 4.36 -30.43 8.28
N ARG A 279 5.11 -29.34 8.17
CA ARG A 279 4.79 -28.04 8.76
C ARG A 279 3.48 -27.52 8.18
N VAL A 280 2.62 -26.99 9.04
CA VAL A 280 1.41 -26.28 8.61
C VAL A 280 1.81 -24.87 8.15
N VAL A 281 2.12 -24.74 6.86
CA VAL A 281 2.48 -23.46 6.23
C VAL A 281 1.25 -22.59 6.00
N ILE A 282 1.34 -21.31 6.34
CA ILE A 282 0.28 -20.32 6.20
C ILE A 282 0.69 -19.33 5.10
N ASN A 283 -0.25 -18.89 4.26
CA ASN A 283 -0.03 -17.89 3.20
C ASN A 283 1.06 -18.23 2.18
N ASN A 284 1.39 -19.51 1.98
CA ASN A 284 2.44 -19.95 1.05
C ASN A 284 3.83 -19.36 1.37
N GLU A 285 4.09 -19.01 2.64
CA GLU A 285 5.32 -18.36 3.09
C GLU A 285 5.94 -19.10 4.28
N VAL A 286 7.26 -19.27 4.24
CA VAL A 286 8.09 -19.77 5.34
C VAL A 286 9.11 -18.72 5.74
N THR A 287 9.52 -18.75 7.00
CA THR A 287 10.58 -17.88 7.50
C THR A 287 11.90 -18.64 7.58
N THR A 288 13.02 -17.92 7.56
CA THR A 288 14.34 -18.52 7.82
C THR A 288 14.44 -19.15 9.21
N ALA A 289 13.67 -18.67 10.20
CA ALA A 289 13.57 -19.29 11.51
C ALA A 289 12.95 -20.70 11.46
N ASP A 290 12.04 -20.99 10.52
CA ASP A 290 11.44 -22.32 10.34
C ASP A 290 12.46 -23.39 9.94
N TYR A 291 13.58 -22.95 9.34
CA TYR A 291 14.76 -23.75 9.01
C TYR A 291 15.90 -23.61 10.03
N GLY A 292 15.63 -22.95 11.16
CA GLY A 292 16.56 -22.82 12.28
C GLY A 292 17.58 -21.70 12.16
N CYS A 293 17.31 -20.66 11.37
CA CYS A 293 18.08 -19.41 11.44
C CYS A 293 17.73 -18.63 12.72
N PHE A 294 18.72 -17.95 13.31
CA PHE A 294 18.52 -17.07 14.48
C PHE A 294 19.69 -16.08 14.60
N GLU A 295 19.46 -14.97 15.30
CA GLU A 295 20.48 -13.96 15.56
C GLU A 295 21.57 -14.47 16.53
N GLY A 296 22.84 -14.20 16.23
CA GLY A 296 23.93 -14.48 17.16
C GLY A 296 24.34 -15.94 17.26
N ASN A 297 24.16 -16.74 16.20
CA ASN A 297 24.75 -18.08 16.09
C ASN A 297 26.28 -18.01 16.25
N THR A 298 26.77 -18.21 17.49
CA THR A 298 28.18 -18.22 17.86
C THR A 298 28.85 -19.45 17.29
N GLY A 299 29.21 -19.41 16.00
CA GLY A 299 29.86 -20.53 15.30
C GLY A 299 29.73 -20.63 13.77
N ALA A 300 29.38 -19.55 13.07
CA ALA A 300 29.31 -19.45 11.60
C ALA A 300 28.03 -20.00 10.92
N ASP A 301 27.56 -19.17 9.99
CA ASP A 301 26.73 -19.47 8.84
C ASP A 301 25.24 -19.89 8.98
N ASN A 302 24.33 -19.01 8.53
CA ASN A 302 22.93 -19.35 8.22
C ASN A 302 22.70 -19.70 6.73
N SER A 303 23.70 -19.61 5.86
CA SER A 303 23.57 -19.74 4.40
C SER A 303 23.01 -21.09 3.98
N ALA A 304 23.50 -22.20 4.56
CA ALA A 304 22.96 -23.52 4.24
C ALA A 304 21.47 -23.67 4.57
N ARG A 305 20.97 -22.96 5.60
CA ARG A 305 19.55 -22.96 5.98
C ARG A 305 18.73 -22.07 5.07
N LEU A 306 19.26 -20.92 4.65
CA LEU A 306 18.63 -20.08 3.63
C LEU A 306 18.47 -20.83 2.30
N VAL A 307 19.48 -21.58 1.87
CA VAL A 307 19.40 -22.40 0.65
C VAL A 307 18.26 -23.43 0.76
N LYS A 308 18.11 -24.08 1.91
CA LYS A 308 17.01 -25.01 2.17
C LYS A 308 15.64 -24.32 2.19
N ALA A 309 15.53 -23.17 2.85
CA ALA A 309 14.31 -22.37 2.86
C ALA A 309 13.88 -21.97 1.44
N CYS A 310 14.81 -21.50 0.62
CA CYS A 310 14.54 -21.16 -0.78
C CYS A 310 14.18 -22.38 -1.64
N ALA A 311 14.64 -23.57 -1.28
CA ALA A 311 14.30 -24.83 -1.96
C ALA A 311 12.98 -25.46 -1.47
N SER A 312 12.30 -24.85 -0.50
CA SER A 312 11.08 -25.40 0.13
C SER A 312 9.86 -25.47 -0.81
N GLY A 313 9.88 -24.69 -1.89
CA GLY A 313 8.71 -24.49 -2.76
C GLY A 313 7.74 -23.41 -2.27
N TYR A 314 8.05 -22.74 -1.16
CA TYR A 314 7.30 -21.61 -0.61
C TYR A 314 8.04 -20.28 -0.78
N ASP A 315 7.34 -19.17 -0.63
CA ASP A 315 7.94 -17.86 -0.50
C ASP A 315 8.73 -17.79 0.82
N VAL A 316 9.85 -17.05 0.83
CA VAL A 316 10.80 -17.01 1.95
C VAL A 316 10.93 -15.60 2.49
N LEU A 317 10.68 -15.47 3.80
CA LEU A 317 10.93 -14.27 4.58
C LEU A 317 12.19 -14.44 5.44
N VAL A 318 13.19 -13.59 5.19
CA VAL A 318 14.43 -13.49 5.97
C VAL A 318 14.27 -12.44 7.07
N LEU A 319 14.68 -12.76 8.29
CA LEU A 319 14.33 -12.02 9.50
C LEU A 319 15.44 -11.08 10.02
N GLY A 320 16.53 -10.91 9.27
CA GLY A 320 17.65 -10.04 9.68
C GLY A 320 18.89 -10.79 10.18
N GLU A 321 18.97 -12.10 9.95
CA GLU A 321 20.08 -12.92 10.41
C GLU A 321 21.37 -12.65 9.60
N ASN A 322 22.49 -13.15 10.13
CA ASN A 322 23.79 -13.05 9.48
C ASN A 322 24.05 -14.23 8.53
N PHE A 323 24.56 -13.95 7.33
CA PHE A 323 24.88 -14.93 6.31
C PHE A 323 26.33 -14.80 5.86
N ASP A 324 26.96 -15.93 5.57
CA ASP A 324 28.21 -15.98 4.82
C ASP A 324 27.86 -15.92 3.31
N VAL A 325 28.84 -16.10 2.42
CA VAL A 325 28.55 -16.20 0.98
C VAL A 325 27.52 -17.30 0.69
N THR A 326 26.38 -16.89 0.15
CA THR A 326 25.26 -17.76 -0.16
C THR A 326 24.99 -17.80 -1.66
N SER A 327 24.76 -18.99 -2.20
CA SER A 327 24.28 -19.18 -3.58
C SER A 327 22.97 -19.97 -3.57
N VAL A 328 21.94 -19.44 -4.22
CA VAL A 328 20.61 -20.04 -4.30
C VAL A 328 20.23 -20.28 -5.77
N SER A 329 20.06 -21.54 -6.13
CA SER A 329 19.64 -21.98 -7.48
C SER A 329 18.15 -22.31 -7.60
N ALA A 330 17.41 -22.25 -6.49
CA ALA A 330 15.98 -22.48 -6.46
C ALA A 330 15.22 -21.46 -7.34
N SER A 331 14.09 -21.88 -7.90
CA SER A 331 13.30 -21.12 -8.87
C SER A 331 11.84 -21.04 -8.44
N ASN A 332 11.08 -20.09 -8.98
CA ASN A 332 9.63 -19.93 -8.73
C ASN A 332 9.26 -19.67 -7.26
N PHE A 333 9.94 -18.72 -6.62
CA PHE A 333 9.63 -18.30 -5.26
C PHE A 333 9.87 -16.79 -5.09
N LYS A 334 9.33 -16.21 -4.02
CA LYS A 334 9.67 -14.87 -3.56
C LYS A 334 10.70 -14.94 -2.43
N LEU A 335 11.71 -14.10 -2.48
CA LEU A 335 12.64 -13.85 -1.37
C LEU A 335 12.46 -12.42 -0.87
N ALA A 336 12.14 -12.25 0.41
CA ALA A 336 11.98 -10.93 1.01
C ALA A 336 12.64 -10.83 2.38
N GLY A 337 12.84 -9.60 2.84
CA GLY A 337 13.35 -9.31 4.17
C GLY A 337 14.80 -8.84 4.18
N ARG A 338 15.46 -8.97 5.34
CA ARG A 338 16.78 -8.36 5.57
C ARG A 338 17.85 -9.41 5.74
N LEU A 339 18.99 -9.22 5.07
CA LEU A 339 20.19 -10.02 5.21
C LEU A 339 21.31 -9.16 5.78
N ILE A 340 22.08 -9.71 6.71
CA ILE A 340 23.26 -9.06 7.28
C ILE A 340 24.51 -9.85 6.91
N ALA A 341 25.56 -9.18 6.47
CA ALA A 341 26.84 -9.84 6.24
C ALA A 341 27.45 -10.33 7.56
N SER A 342 27.88 -11.59 7.57
CA SER A 342 28.53 -12.23 8.71
C SER A 342 29.94 -11.68 8.97
N VAL A 343 30.24 -11.38 10.23
CA VAL A 343 31.58 -10.91 10.63
C VAL A 343 32.64 -12.00 10.42
N ASN A 344 32.29 -13.29 10.55
CA ASN A 344 33.24 -14.38 10.43
C ASN A 344 33.78 -14.52 9.00
N ASP A 345 32.91 -14.45 8.01
CA ASP A 345 33.31 -14.63 6.61
C ASP A 345 33.87 -13.34 6.00
N PHE A 346 33.30 -12.18 6.35
CA PHE A 346 33.64 -10.91 5.69
C PHE A 346 34.62 -10.01 6.46
N SER A 347 35.03 -10.34 7.69
CA SER A 347 36.04 -9.55 8.44
C SER A 347 37.43 -9.55 7.81
N THR A 348 37.75 -10.54 6.97
CA THR A 348 39.06 -10.67 6.31
C THR A 348 38.97 -11.06 4.83
N ALA A 349 37.79 -11.40 4.33
CA ALA A 349 37.60 -11.83 2.94
C ALA A 349 37.15 -10.69 2.04
N TYR A 350 37.77 -10.62 0.86
CA TYR A 350 37.55 -9.59 -0.13
C TYR A 350 37.23 -10.24 -1.49
N GLY A 351 36.40 -9.60 -2.32
CA GLY A 351 36.08 -10.09 -3.67
C GLY A 351 34.97 -11.14 -3.75
N ARG A 352 34.17 -11.29 -2.70
CA ARG A 352 33.03 -12.20 -2.62
C ARG A 352 31.71 -11.44 -2.78
N THR A 353 30.61 -12.13 -3.03
CA THR A 353 29.25 -11.54 -3.01
C THR A 353 28.41 -12.25 -1.95
N LEU A 354 27.72 -11.50 -1.07
CA LEU A 354 26.92 -12.09 -0.01
C LEU A 354 25.85 -13.04 -0.55
N LEU A 355 25.03 -12.58 -1.50
CA LEU A 355 23.94 -13.38 -2.05
C LEU A 355 24.03 -13.46 -3.57
N THR A 356 24.15 -14.69 -4.08
CA THR A 356 24.05 -15.01 -5.50
C THR A 356 22.76 -15.77 -5.77
N LEU A 357 21.93 -15.30 -6.71
CA LEU A 357 20.78 -16.05 -7.20
C LEU A 357 21.03 -16.50 -8.65
N SER A 358 20.74 -17.77 -8.91
CA SER A 358 20.92 -18.40 -10.22
C SER A 358 19.65 -19.08 -10.75
N GLY A 359 18.61 -19.13 -9.93
CA GLY A 359 17.32 -19.66 -10.35
C GLY A 359 16.51 -18.72 -11.24
N SER A 360 15.46 -19.27 -11.83
CA SER A 360 14.55 -18.56 -12.72
C SER A 360 13.25 -18.14 -12.01
N LYS A 361 12.63 -17.06 -12.46
CA LYS A 361 11.33 -16.55 -11.96
C LYS A 361 11.33 -16.29 -10.45
N VAL A 362 12.42 -15.73 -9.93
CA VAL A 362 12.51 -15.34 -8.53
C VAL A 362 11.99 -13.91 -8.37
N THR A 363 11.13 -13.67 -7.38
CA THR A 363 10.71 -12.31 -7.02
C THR A 363 11.50 -11.85 -5.80
N ILE A 364 12.10 -10.66 -5.82
CA ILE A 364 12.92 -10.15 -4.71
C ILE A 364 12.36 -8.86 -4.10
N ASP A 365 12.40 -8.76 -2.78
CA ASP A 365 12.26 -7.52 -2.02
C ASP A 365 13.18 -7.59 -0.81
N ILE A 366 14.47 -7.40 -1.05
CA ILE A 366 15.53 -7.67 -0.07
C ILE A 366 16.30 -6.42 0.30
N ASP A 367 16.74 -6.37 1.56
CA ASP A 367 17.64 -5.37 2.11
C ASP A 367 18.92 -6.04 2.63
N ILE A 368 20.08 -5.59 2.16
CA ILE A 368 21.39 -6.14 2.49
C ILE A 368 22.22 -5.07 3.18
N ASP A 369 22.61 -5.35 4.42
CA ASP A 369 23.60 -4.56 5.18
C ASP A 369 24.95 -5.28 5.16
N MET A 370 25.90 -4.75 4.41
CA MET A 370 27.25 -5.31 4.28
C MET A 370 28.17 -4.91 5.44
N LYS A 371 27.68 -4.19 6.47
CA LYS A 371 28.42 -3.91 7.71
C LYS A 371 29.79 -3.23 7.53
N ASN A 372 30.00 -2.51 6.44
CA ASN A 372 31.28 -1.92 6.00
C ASN A 372 32.35 -2.97 5.67
N PHE A 373 31.97 -4.13 5.17
CA PHE A 373 32.91 -5.12 4.64
C PHE A 373 33.24 -4.89 3.17
N GLY A 374 34.42 -5.36 2.75
CA GLY A 374 34.93 -5.23 1.37
C GLY A 374 34.53 -6.35 0.44
N ALA A 375 33.22 -6.53 0.28
CA ALA A 375 32.61 -7.53 -0.58
C ALA A 375 31.38 -6.96 -1.31
N GLY A 376 30.96 -7.63 -2.38
CA GLY A 376 29.71 -7.34 -3.07
C GLY A 376 28.48 -7.78 -2.26
N GLY A 377 27.36 -7.10 -2.48
CA GLY A 377 26.11 -7.40 -1.79
C GLY A 377 25.30 -8.48 -2.51
N PHE A 378 24.96 -8.22 -3.76
CA PHE A 378 24.01 -9.03 -4.50
C PHE A 378 24.44 -9.31 -5.94
N LEU A 379 24.27 -10.56 -6.38
CA LEU A 379 24.55 -11.01 -7.73
C LEU A 379 23.37 -11.82 -8.27
N LEU A 380 22.81 -11.38 -9.38
CA LEU A 380 22.05 -12.25 -10.28
C LEU A 380 23.03 -12.82 -11.29
N ASP A 381 23.32 -14.12 -11.19
CA ASP A 381 24.32 -14.73 -12.06
C ASP A 381 23.80 -14.95 -13.49
N GLN A 382 24.65 -15.50 -14.36
CA GLN A 382 24.31 -15.73 -15.78
C GLN A 382 23.25 -16.80 -16.02
N LEU A 383 22.98 -17.67 -15.05
CA LEU A 383 21.94 -18.69 -15.12
C LEU A 383 20.58 -18.13 -14.67
N SER A 384 20.58 -17.04 -13.89
CA SER A 384 19.35 -16.39 -13.48
C SER A 384 18.55 -15.89 -14.68
N SER A 385 17.23 -16.06 -14.62
CA SER A 385 16.35 -15.55 -15.68
C SER A 385 14.97 -15.16 -15.17
N GLU A 386 14.38 -14.13 -15.76
CA GLU A 386 13.05 -13.63 -15.38
C GLU A 386 12.93 -13.28 -13.88
N CYS A 387 14.06 -12.92 -13.23
CA CYS A 387 14.08 -12.42 -11.86
C CYS A 387 13.49 -11.00 -11.83
N LYS A 388 12.67 -10.67 -10.83
CA LYS A 388 12.03 -9.35 -10.74
C LYS A 388 11.95 -8.81 -9.33
N GLY A 389 11.96 -7.48 -9.18
CA GLY A 389 11.68 -6.84 -7.89
C GLY A 389 12.73 -5.80 -7.51
N ILE A 390 12.98 -5.65 -6.21
CA ILE A 390 13.89 -4.63 -5.68
C ILE A 390 14.93 -5.21 -4.74
N VAL A 391 16.16 -4.71 -4.87
CA VAL A 391 17.27 -4.97 -3.96
C VAL A 391 17.78 -3.66 -3.38
N ARG A 392 18.04 -3.66 -2.08
CA ARG A 392 18.69 -2.56 -1.37
C ARG A 392 20.02 -3.06 -0.83
N VAL A 393 21.10 -2.34 -1.09
CA VAL A 393 22.44 -2.70 -0.60
C VAL A 393 23.08 -1.49 0.04
N SER A 394 23.64 -1.67 1.23
CA SER A 394 24.27 -0.59 1.97
C SER A 394 25.56 -1.00 2.67
N ASN A 395 26.38 0.02 2.99
CA ASN A 395 27.55 -0.09 3.86
C ASN A 395 28.60 -1.05 3.31
N ILE A 396 29.13 -0.77 2.12
CA ILE A 396 30.27 -1.50 1.55
C ILE A 396 31.53 -0.65 1.70
N TYR A 397 32.64 -1.28 2.06
CA TYR A 397 33.93 -0.63 2.18
C TYR A 397 34.92 -1.23 1.18
N GLY A 398 35.23 -0.52 0.09
CA GLY A 398 36.04 -1.03 -1.01
C GLY A 398 37.41 -1.53 -0.57
N ALA A 399 37.93 -2.54 -1.26
CA ALA A 399 39.26 -3.10 -1.03
C ALA A 399 40.02 -3.29 -2.35
N ASP A 400 41.33 -3.52 -2.27
CA ASP A 400 42.23 -3.58 -3.43
C ASP A 400 41.75 -4.54 -4.55
N ARG A 401 41.46 -3.97 -5.73
CA ARG A 401 40.99 -4.68 -6.92
C ARG A 401 42.02 -5.69 -7.45
N ALA A 402 43.31 -5.40 -7.34
CA ALA A 402 44.37 -6.24 -7.91
C ALA A 402 44.41 -7.62 -7.23
N THR A 403 44.04 -7.66 -5.95
CA THR A 403 44.05 -8.87 -5.15
C THR A 403 42.70 -9.62 -5.23
N PHE A 404 41.58 -8.91 -5.43
CA PHE A 404 40.25 -9.47 -5.16
C PHE A 404 39.20 -9.32 -6.26
N GLY A 405 39.55 -8.72 -7.42
CA GLY A 405 38.61 -8.54 -8.52
C GLY A 405 37.58 -7.42 -8.28
N LEU A 406 36.57 -7.34 -9.15
CA LEU A 406 35.56 -6.28 -9.13
C LEU A 406 34.53 -6.53 -8.01
N GLN A 407 34.33 -5.55 -7.13
CA GLN A 407 33.41 -5.64 -5.99
C GLN A 407 32.19 -4.75 -6.25
N ASN A 408 31.09 -5.32 -6.75
CA ASN A 408 29.90 -4.53 -7.04
C ASN A 408 28.89 -4.65 -5.90
N ALA A 409 28.23 -3.55 -5.54
CA ALA A 409 27.15 -3.63 -4.57
C ALA A 409 26.01 -4.50 -5.14
N VAL A 410 25.65 -4.27 -6.40
CA VAL A 410 24.71 -5.09 -7.15
C VAL A 410 25.27 -5.41 -8.54
N SER A 411 25.17 -6.68 -8.92
CA SER A 411 25.50 -7.17 -10.27
C SER A 411 24.34 -7.94 -10.86
N ASP A 412 24.05 -7.71 -12.14
CA ASP A 412 23.08 -8.50 -12.89
C ASP A 412 23.69 -9.02 -14.20
N GLY A 413 23.94 -10.32 -14.22
CA GLY A 413 24.40 -11.10 -15.35
C GLY A 413 23.33 -11.97 -16.00
N GLY A 414 22.09 -11.95 -15.49
CA GLY A 414 21.04 -12.88 -15.90
C GLY A 414 20.34 -12.51 -17.21
N THR A 415 19.21 -13.14 -17.50
CA THR A 415 18.48 -12.93 -18.76
C THR A 415 17.04 -12.50 -18.51
N ARG A 416 16.61 -11.39 -19.12
CA ARG A 416 15.26 -10.83 -18.97
C ARG A 416 14.89 -10.53 -17.52
N ASN A 417 15.87 -10.14 -16.71
CA ASN A 417 15.63 -9.69 -15.34
C ASN A 417 15.02 -8.27 -15.34
N VAL A 418 14.13 -8.00 -14.40
CA VAL A 418 13.43 -6.72 -14.22
C VAL A 418 13.63 -6.22 -12.79
N VAL A 419 14.73 -5.49 -12.54
CA VAL A 419 15.21 -5.24 -11.18
C VAL A 419 15.44 -3.76 -10.92
N SER A 420 14.93 -3.28 -9.80
CA SER A 420 15.29 -1.99 -9.23
C SER A 420 16.37 -2.15 -8.15
N ALA A 421 17.28 -1.19 -8.05
CA ALA A 421 18.34 -1.19 -7.04
C ALA A 421 18.42 0.15 -6.30
N ILE A 422 18.51 0.10 -4.98
CA ILE A 422 18.82 1.26 -4.14
C ILE A 422 20.14 0.98 -3.41
N ILE A 423 21.16 1.79 -3.67
CA ILE A 423 22.52 1.55 -3.22
C ILE A 423 23.03 2.75 -2.43
N ARG A 424 23.53 2.51 -1.21
CA ARG A 424 23.90 3.56 -0.25
C ARG A 424 25.25 3.31 0.41
N ASN A 425 26.03 4.36 0.68
CA ASN A 425 27.24 4.32 1.50
C ASN A 425 28.28 3.30 0.99
N ILE A 426 28.69 3.44 -0.26
CA ILE A 426 29.72 2.58 -0.88
C ILE A 426 31.03 3.37 -0.87
N LYS A 427 31.93 3.02 0.05
CA LYS A 427 33.15 3.80 0.30
C LYS A 427 34.37 3.21 -0.40
N LYS A 428 35.36 4.05 -0.65
CA LYS A 428 36.73 3.62 -1.01
C LYS A 428 37.48 3.13 0.22
N GLY A 429 38.35 2.13 0.04
CA GLY A 429 39.24 1.64 1.10
C GLY A 429 40.45 2.53 1.37
N ASP A 430 41.05 2.36 2.56
CA ASP A 430 42.20 3.15 3.06
C ASP A 430 43.54 2.89 2.35
N SER A 431 43.65 1.88 1.49
CA SER A 431 44.95 1.40 0.96
C SER A 431 45.56 2.26 -0.16
N GLY A 432 44.87 3.31 -0.63
CA GLY A 432 45.40 4.23 -1.64
C GLY A 432 45.59 3.66 -3.05
N VAL A 433 45.30 2.37 -3.29
CA VAL A 433 45.35 1.73 -4.62
C VAL A 433 43.94 1.67 -5.18
N ASP A 434 43.57 2.64 -6.02
CA ASP A 434 42.24 2.96 -6.59
C ASP A 434 41.28 1.76 -6.84
N PRO A 435 40.56 1.27 -5.81
CA PRO A 435 39.61 0.18 -5.98
C PRO A 435 38.22 0.78 -6.03
N GLN A 436 37.64 0.82 -7.23
CA GLN A 436 36.33 1.44 -7.44
C GLN A 436 35.26 0.33 -7.43
N PRO A 437 34.64 0.02 -6.28
CA PRO A 437 33.43 -0.79 -6.31
C PRO A 437 32.37 -0.03 -7.10
N ALA A 438 31.85 -0.63 -8.17
CA ALA A 438 30.68 -0.06 -8.84
C ALA A 438 29.46 -0.26 -7.94
N ALA A 439 28.62 0.75 -7.82
CA ALA A 439 27.34 0.58 -7.16
C ALA A 439 26.50 -0.47 -7.91
N PHE A 440 26.47 -0.40 -9.24
CA PHE A 440 25.69 -1.30 -10.07
C PHE A 440 26.45 -1.71 -11.33
N THR A 441 26.42 -2.99 -11.69
CA THR A 441 26.92 -3.46 -12.99
C THR A 441 25.86 -4.30 -13.70
N SER A 442 25.53 -3.93 -14.93
CA SER A 442 24.73 -4.76 -15.84
C SER A 442 25.62 -5.44 -16.86
N TYR A 443 25.52 -6.77 -16.96
CA TYR A 443 26.15 -7.56 -18.02
C TYR A 443 25.27 -8.74 -18.45
N GLY A 444 24.01 -8.75 -18.03
CA GLY A 444 22.99 -9.71 -18.41
C GLY A 444 22.39 -9.44 -19.79
N ASN A 445 21.51 -10.33 -20.24
CA ASN A 445 20.90 -10.28 -21.56
C ASN A 445 19.46 -9.77 -21.52
N ARG A 446 19.18 -8.68 -22.23
CA ARG A 446 17.83 -8.08 -22.37
C ARG A 446 17.18 -7.74 -21.03
N CYS A 447 17.96 -7.21 -20.09
CA CYS A 447 17.47 -6.82 -18.78
C CYS A 447 16.83 -5.44 -18.79
N HIS A 448 15.92 -5.21 -17.85
CA HIS A 448 15.20 -3.96 -17.66
C HIS A 448 15.36 -3.49 -16.21
N TYR A 449 15.68 -2.21 -16.04
CA TYR A 449 15.99 -1.61 -14.75
C TYR A 449 15.07 -0.40 -14.52
N PRO A 450 13.91 -0.59 -13.85
CA PRO A 450 12.95 0.49 -13.65
C PRO A 450 13.51 1.66 -12.81
N LEU A 451 14.33 1.36 -11.79
CA LEU A 451 14.97 2.37 -10.96
C LEU A 451 16.34 1.91 -10.47
N ILE A 452 17.37 2.71 -10.75
CA ILE A 452 18.67 2.62 -10.08
C ILE A 452 18.92 3.92 -9.32
N ASP A 453 18.86 3.89 -7.99
CA ASP A 453 19.07 5.03 -7.10
C ASP A 453 20.32 4.84 -6.25
N ILE A 454 21.34 5.67 -6.50
CA ILE A 454 22.66 5.60 -5.89
C ILE A 454 22.89 6.90 -5.11
N TYR A 455 23.30 6.77 -3.85
CA TYR A 455 23.67 7.90 -3.01
C TYR A 455 24.90 7.58 -2.16
N ASP A 456 25.88 8.49 -2.16
CA ASP A 456 27.14 8.36 -1.42
C ASP A 456 27.89 7.07 -1.83
N SER A 457 28.48 7.11 -3.02
CA SER A 457 29.14 5.94 -3.62
C SER A 457 30.47 6.30 -4.25
N GLN A 458 31.44 5.39 -4.17
CA GLN A 458 32.71 5.53 -4.87
C GLN A 458 32.49 5.49 -6.39
N GLY A 459 31.90 4.42 -6.91
CA GLY A 459 31.54 4.27 -8.32
C GLY A 459 30.03 4.28 -8.57
N GLY A 460 29.60 4.74 -9.73
CA GLY A 460 28.20 4.67 -10.18
C GLY A 460 27.89 3.35 -10.88
N ILE A 461 27.48 3.44 -12.15
CA ILE A 461 26.97 2.31 -12.93
C ILE A 461 27.99 1.89 -13.99
N ILE A 462 28.16 0.58 -14.19
CA ILE A 462 28.87 0.00 -15.33
C ILE A 462 27.86 -0.72 -16.24
N GLY A 463 27.71 -0.25 -17.47
CA GLY A 463 26.89 -0.88 -18.51
C GLY A 463 27.75 -1.76 -19.41
N ASN A 464 27.56 -3.08 -19.35
CA ASN A 464 28.42 -4.07 -20.01
C ASN A 464 27.63 -5.22 -20.68
N SER A 465 26.42 -4.94 -21.19
CA SER A 465 25.65 -5.95 -21.93
C SER A 465 25.80 -5.79 -23.43
N ALA A 466 26.12 -6.88 -24.14
CA ALA A 466 26.13 -6.93 -25.60
C ALA A 466 24.72 -6.85 -26.22
N THR A 467 23.69 -7.15 -25.42
CA THR A 467 22.28 -6.94 -25.80
C THR A 467 21.77 -5.65 -25.18
N GLU A 468 20.66 -5.12 -25.70
CA GLU A 468 20.08 -3.92 -25.13
C GLU A 468 19.60 -4.17 -23.70
N CYS A 469 20.17 -3.39 -22.76
CA CYS A 469 19.60 -3.20 -21.44
C CYS A 469 18.88 -1.86 -21.37
N VAL A 470 17.71 -1.85 -20.74
CA VAL A 470 16.84 -0.66 -20.64
C VAL A 470 16.85 -0.14 -19.21
N TYR A 471 17.00 1.17 -19.04
CA TYR A 471 16.88 1.87 -17.76
C TYR A 471 15.79 2.95 -17.86
N ASP A 472 14.79 2.91 -16.99
CA ASP A 472 13.72 3.93 -17.01
C ASP A 472 14.16 5.19 -16.25
N SER A 473 14.77 4.99 -15.08
CA SER A 473 15.23 6.08 -14.23
C SER A 473 16.54 5.73 -13.51
N ILE A 474 17.57 6.54 -13.75
CA ILE A 474 18.84 6.50 -13.04
C ILE A 474 18.97 7.76 -12.22
N VAL A 475 19.32 7.61 -10.95
CA VAL A 475 19.69 8.73 -10.10
C VAL A 475 20.99 8.44 -9.38
N THR A 476 22.01 9.26 -9.65
CA THR A 476 23.33 9.16 -9.02
C THR A 476 23.62 10.44 -8.27
N ARG A 477 23.75 10.36 -6.94
CA ARG A 477 24.06 11.50 -6.08
C ARG A 477 25.33 11.25 -5.27
N LEU A 478 26.19 12.26 -5.17
CA LEU A 478 27.45 12.16 -4.39
C LEU A 478 28.27 10.95 -4.83
N VAL A 479 28.52 10.84 -6.14
CA VAL A 479 29.37 9.77 -6.70
C VAL A 479 30.76 10.32 -6.94
N HIS A 480 31.78 9.68 -6.36
CA HIS A 480 33.16 10.17 -6.45
C HIS A 480 33.79 9.96 -7.84
N ASP A 481 33.53 8.82 -8.47
CA ASP A 481 34.04 8.51 -9.81
C ASP A 481 32.97 8.79 -10.88
N ASN A 482 32.66 7.79 -11.71
CA ASN A 482 31.80 7.96 -12.87
C ASN A 482 30.34 7.66 -12.51
N GLY A 483 29.42 8.51 -12.97
CA GLY A 483 27.98 8.30 -12.78
C GLY A 483 27.48 7.09 -13.58
N PHE A 484 27.82 7.04 -14.86
CA PHE A 484 27.57 5.89 -15.74
C PHE A 484 28.75 5.66 -16.67
N TYR A 485 29.15 4.39 -16.84
CA TYR A 485 30.22 3.97 -17.74
C TYR A 485 29.74 2.84 -18.65
N SER A 486 29.47 3.18 -19.91
CA SER A 486 29.13 2.19 -20.95
C SER A 486 30.41 1.61 -21.54
N LEU A 487 30.59 0.30 -21.44
CA LEU A 487 31.74 -0.40 -22.00
C LEU A 487 31.62 -0.62 -23.51
N GLU A 488 32.74 -0.97 -24.13
CA GLU A 488 32.83 -1.24 -25.57
C GLU A 488 31.91 -2.39 -25.98
N ASN A 489 31.25 -2.26 -27.12
CA ASN A 489 30.26 -3.23 -27.63
C ASN A 489 29.02 -3.42 -26.75
N SER A 490 28.83 -2.59 -25.71
CA SER A 490 27.62 -2.64 -24.89
C SER A 490 26.46 -1.87 -25.53
N LYS A 491 25.20 -2.21 -25.19
CA LYS A 491 24.00 -1.53 -25.68
C LYS A 491 23.11 -1.08 -24.54
N GLN A 492 22.90 0.23 -24.40
CA GLN A 492 22.17 0.83 -23.30
C GLN A 492 21.11 1.81 -23.82
N THR A 493 19.87 1.67 -23.34
CA THR A 493 18.80 2.62 -23.56
C THR A 493 18.34 3.18 -22.22
N ILE A 494 18.39 4.50 -22.04
CA ILE A 494 18.17 5.18 -20.76
C ILE A 494 17.12 6.28 -20.96
N SER A 495 15.98 6.20 -20.27
CA SER A 495 14.93 7.22 -20.43
C SER A 495 15.26 8.49 -19.64
N ASN A 496 15.62 8.36 -18.36
CA ASN A 496 15.95 9.51 -17.53
C ASN A 496 17.18 9.24 -16.67
N MET A 497 18.10 10.19 -16.64
CA MET A 497 19.28 10.14 -15.79
C MET A 497 19.52 11.48 -15.10
N LEU A 498 19.63 11.46 -13.77
CA LEU A 498 20.08 12.58 -12.96
C LEU A 498 21.47 12.27 -12.38
N CYS A 499 22.44 13.11 -12.71
CA CYS A 499 23.72 13.18 -12.02
C CYS A 499 23.74 14.42 -11.14
N ASP A 500 23.80 14.24 -9.82
CA ASP A 500 23.86 15.31 -8.82
C ASP A 500 25.16 15.19 -8.02
N ASN A 501 26.07 16.15 -8.18
CA ASN A 501 27.36 16.16 -7.50
C ASN A 501 28.18 14.87 -7.74
N VAL A 502 28.35 14.53 -9.02
CA VAL A 502 29.29 13.50 -9.47
C VAL A 502 30.66 14.15 -9.70
N LEU A 503 31.72 13.63 -9.07
CA LEU A 503 33.04 14.27 -9.07
C LEU A 503 33.95 13.83 -10.22
N GLY A 504 33.76 12.62 -10.77
CA GLY A 504 34.52 12.09 -11.90
C GLY A 504 33.91 12.46 -13.26
N GLU A 505 33.41 11.48 -14.00
CA GLU A 505 32.66 11.72 -15.24
C GLU A 505 31.18 11.35 -15.04
N PRO A 506 30.27 12.33 -15.06
CA PRO A 506 28.84 12.07 -14.96
C PRO A 506 28.33 11.02 -15.96
N PHE A 507 28.88 11.00 -17.18
CA PHE A 507 28.52 10.02 -18.19
C PHE A 507 29.68 9.67 -19.11
N VAL A 508 29.93 8.38 -19.32
CA VAL A 508 30.99 7.88 -20.21
C VAL A 508 30.42 6.86 -21.19
N ASN A 509 30.69 7.05 -22.48
CA ASN A 509 30.52 6.01 -23.49
C ASN A 509 31.86 5.55 -24.07
N ALA A 510 32.42 4.47 -23.54
CA ALA A 510 33.71 3.91 -23.95
C ALA A 510 33.57 2.87 -25.08
N GLY A 511 32.91 3.25 -26.19
CA GLY A 511 32.72 2.41 -27.38
C GLY A 511 31.42 1.58 -27.40
N GLY A 512 30.42 1.96 -26.59
CA GLY A 512 29.09 1.37 -26.58
C GLY A 512 28.13 2.04 -27.57
N TRP A 513 26.95 1.43 -27.71
CA TRP A 513 25.77 1.97 -28.36
C TRP A 513 24.80 2.48 -27.27
N VAL A 514 24.71 3.79 -27.13
CA VAL A 514 23.91 4.44 -26.07
C VAL A 514 22.84 5.32 -26.69
N VAL A 515 21.61 5.16 -26.22
CA VAL A 515 20.52 6.13 -26.40
C VAL A 515 20.04 6.59 -25.04
N LEU A 516 20.06 7.89 -24.79
CA LEU A 516 19.62 8.53 -23.55
C LEU A 516 18.61 9.62 -23.88
N ASP A 517 17.39 9.57 -23.32
CA ASP A 517 16.39 10.61 -23.60
C ASP A 517 16.68 11.90 -22.82
N ASN A 518 16.62 11.87 -21.49
CA ASN A 518 16.82 13.06 -20.66
C ASN A 518 18.00 12.89 -19.68
N LEU A 519 19.05 13.70 -19.86
CA LEU A 519 20.17 13.79 -18.93
C LEU A 519 20.13 15.13 -18.19
N LYS A 520 20.06 15.08 -16.86
CA LYS A 520 20.22 16.26 -16.01
C LYS A 520 21.55 16.19 -15.26
N LEU A 521 22.37 17.22 -15.43
CA LEU A 521 23.63 17.38 -14.73
C LEU A 521 23.50 18.53 -13.74
N LYS A 522 23.64 18.23 -12.46
CA LYS A 522 23.52 19.18 -11.37
C LYS A 522 24.76 19.15 -10.51
N GLU A 523 25.37 20.33 -10.34
CA GLU A 523 26.59 20.56 -9.58
C GLU A 523 27.69 19.48 -9.75
N CYS A 524 27.83 18.97 -10.97
CA CYS A 524 28.81 17.95 -11.31
C CYS A 524 30.19 18.57 -11.57
N GLN A 525 31.24 17.76 -11.44
CA GLN A 525 32.63 18.14 -11.62
C GLN A 525 33.35 17.18 -12.58
N GLY A 526 34.66 17.38 -12.75
CA GLY A 526 35.53 16.50 -13.52
C GLY A 526 35.41 16.67 -15.03
N TYR A 527 35.28 15.56 -15.77
CA TYR A 527 35.40 15.56 -17.25
C TYR A 527 34.07 15.44 -18.01
N GLY A 528 32.95 15.66 -17.33
CA GLY A 528 31.63 15.76 -17.96
C GLY A 528 31.18 14.51 -18.71
N ILE A 529 30.56 14.72 -19.87
CA ILE A 529 30.15 13.65 -20.78
C ILE A 529 31.35 13.30 -21.66
N SER A 530 31.85 12.08 -21.60
CA SER A 530 32.98 11.65 -22.41
C SER A 530 32.68 10.44 -23.28
N TYR A 531 33.41 10.34 -24.39
CA TYR A 531 33.32 9.19 -25.27
C TYR A 531 34.69 8.78 -25.82
N SER A 532 34.82 7.49 -26.11
CA SER A 532 36.04 6.93 -26.67
C SER A 532 35.80 5.71 -27.56
N LYS A 533 36.90 5.22 -28.15
CA LYS A 533 36.92 4.09 -29.09
C LYS A 533 36.01 4.32 -30.32
N THR A 534 35.30 3.29 -30.77
CA THR A 534 34.31 3.36 -31.84
C THR A 534 32.96 3.06 -31.22
N GLY A 535 32.05 4.03 -31.25
CA GLY A 535 30.75 3.89 -30.61
C GLY A 535 29.72 4.87 -31.12
N TYR A 536 28.54 4.81 -30.53
CA TYR A 536 27.47 5.76 -30.79
C TYR A 536 26.85 6.23 -29.51
N MET A 537 26.62 7.53 -29.44
CA MET A 537 25.91 8.16 -28.35
C MET A 537 24.83 9.07 -28.91
N GLN A 538 23.60 8.86 -28.47
CA GLN A 538 22.52 9.82 -28.65
C GLN A 538 22.02 10.28 -27.30
N ILE A 539 21.94 11.61 -27.09
CA ILE A 539 21.29 12.22 -25.93
C ILE A 539 20.25 13.20 -26.44
N ASN A 540 18.95 12.97 -26.19
CA ASN A 540 17.90 13.81 -26.77
C ASN A 540 17.81 15.18 -26.09
N ASN A 541 17.94 15.23 -24.75
CA ASN A 541 17.88 16.46 -23.98
C ASN A 541 18.94 16.45 -22.86
N ILE A 542 19.73 17.52 -22.79
CA ILE A 542 20.66 17.79 -21.68
C ILE A 542 20.19 19.04 -20.93
N GLU A 543 19.93 18.89 -19.64
CA GLU A 543 19.62 19.98 -18.72
C GLU A 543 20.80 20.21 -17.76
N LEU A 544 21.29 21.44 -17.69
CA LEU A 544 22.43 21.83 -16.88
C LEU A 544 22.01 22.73 -15.71
N GLU A 545 22.38 22.33 -14.50
CA GLU A 545 22.27 23.09 -13.26
C GLU A 545 23.62 23.08 -12.54
N ASN A 546 24.67 23.53 -13.23
CA ASN A 546 25.99 23.74 -12.64
C ASN A 546 26.14 25.23 -12.38
N THR A 547 25.95 25.65 -11.13
CA THR A 547 25.95 27.05 -10.72
C THR A 547 27.04 27.39 -9.72
N LEU A 548 27.55 26.39 -9.00
CA LEU A 548 28.60 26.58 -8.00
C LEU A 548 29.96 26.74 -8.67
N SER A 549 30.80 27.61 -8.12
CA SER A 549 32.18 27.78 -8.59
C SER A 549 33.03 26.51 -8.47
N ALA A 550 32.62 25.51 -7.68
CA ALA A 550 33.28 24.21 -7.62
C ALA A 550 32.87 23.28 -8.78
N SER A 551 31.73 23.52 -9.42
CA SER A 551 31.13 22.69 -10.47
C SER A 551 31.74 22.96 -11.86
N LYS A 552 33.06 23.13 -11.90
CA LYS A 552 33.80 23.44 -13.12
C LYS A 552 34.08 22.15 -13.88
N MET A 553 33.50 22.00 -15.05
CA MET A 553 33.72 20.80 -15.87
C MET A 553 33.64 21.10 -17.37
N ILE A 554 34.34 20.29 -18.14
CA ILE A 554 34.06 20.13 -19.58
C ILE A 554 32.65 19.56 -19.70
N LEU A 555 31.87 19.96 -20.72
CA LEU A 555 30.54 19.40 -20.94
C LEU A 555 30.61 18.12 -21.78
N LEU A 556 31.31 18.18 -22.93
CA LEU A 556 31.43 17.06 -23.85
C LEU A 556 32.88 16.90 -24.34
N ARG A 557 33.43 15.70 -24.19
CA ARG A 557 34.85 15.42 -24.47
C ARG A 557 35.06 14.15 -25.29
N SER A 558 35.81 14.25 -26.38
CA SER A 558 36.43 13.08 -27.02
C SER A 558 37.71 12.70 -26.27
N ARG A 559 37.85 11.44 -25.86
CA ARG A 559 39.09 10.96 -25.24
C ARG A 559 40.18 10.65 -26.29
N PRO A 560 41.47 10.60 -25.91
CA PRO A 560 42.59 10.34 -26.84
C PRO A 560 42.52 9.01 -27.59
N ASP A 561 41.85 8.01 -27.00
CA ASP A 561 41.61 6.69 -27.57
C ASP A 561 40.34 6.63 -28.46
N ASN A 562 39.71 7.77 -28.75
CA ASN A 562 38.59 7.84 -29.68
C ASN A 562 39.05 7.73 -31.15
N VAL A 563 38.37 6.87 -31.92
CA VAL A 563 38.72 6.60 -33.32
C VAL A 563 37.57 6.97 -34.25
N ASN A 564 36.39 6.36 -34.07
CA ASN A 564 35.25 6.51 -34.97
C ASN A 564 33.93 6.55 -34.18
N SER A 565 33.60 7.69 -33.58
CA SER A 565 32.35 7.83 -32.82
C SER A 565 31.30 8.65 -33.57
N VAL A 566 30.03 8.29 -33.38
CA VAL A 566 28.85 9.06 -33.81
C VAL A 566 28.20 9.65 -32.58
N ILE A 567 28.07 10.97 -32.53
CA ILE A 567 27.57 11.70 -31.36
C ILE A 567 26.41 12.59 -31.79
N LYS A 568 25.23 12.36 -31.22
CA LYS A 568 24.01 13.09 -31.53
C LYS A 568 23.38 13.64 -30.26
N ILE A 569 23.48 14.94 -30.07
CA ILE A 569 22.85 15.65 -28.96
C ILE A 569 21.68 16.46 -29.52
N GLY A 570 20.47 16.27 -29.00
CA GLY A 570 19.26 16.91 -29.51
C GLY A 570 19.08 18.36 -29.05
N LYS A 571 19.07 18.59 -27.74
CA LYS A 571 18.95 19.92 -27.14
C LYS A 571 19.82 20.03 -25.88
N ILE A 572 20.37 21.22 -25.65
CA ILE A 572 21.16 21.53 -24.43
C ILE A 572 20.64 22.84 -23.84
N THR A 573 20.24 22.83 -22.56
CA THR A 573 19.71 24.03 -21.88
C THR A 573 20.22 24.17 -20.46
N GLY A 574 20.31 25.40 -19.97
CA GLY A 574 20.51 25.69 -18.55
C GLY A 574 21.75 26.54 -18.26
N ILE A 575 22.32 26.35 -17.08
CA ILE A 575 23.45 27.15 -16.56
C ILE A 575 24.64 26.22 -16.34
N HIS A 576 25.81 26.64 -16.80
CA HIS A 576 27.03 25.85 -16.70
C HIS A 576 28.25 26.69 -16.33
N VAL A 577 29.09 26.18 -15.42
CA VAL A 577 30.37 26.79 -15.06
C VAL A 577 31.49 26.22 -15.93
N LEU A 578 32.25 27.10 -16.57
CA LEU A 578 33.37 26.69 -17.43
C LEU A 578 34.49 26.00 -16.63
N GLY A 579 34.98 24.88 -17.16
CA GLY A 579 36.03 24.04 -16.56
C GLY A 579 37.31 24.79 -16.18
N GLU A 580 37.98 24.36 -15.10
CA GLU A 580 39.26 24.93 -14.62
C GLU A 580 40.45 24.10 -15.06
N VAL A 581 41.43 24.76 -15.68
CA VAL A 581 42.59 24.10 -16.30
C VAL A 581 43.53 25.13 -16.94
N ALA A 582 44.79 24.70 -17.14
CA ALA A 582 45.72 25.39 -18.03
C ALA A 582 45.10 25.59 -19.43
N ALA A 583 45.47 26.69 -20.08
CA ALA A 583 44.98 27.04 -21.42
C ALA A 583 45.37 25.97 -22.45
N SER A 584 44.47 25.03 -22.70
CA SER A 584 44.61 23.95 -23.66
C SER A 584 43.25 23.67 -24.29
N ILE A 585 43.24 23.49 -25.60
CA ILE A 585 42.05 23.20 -26.40
C ILE A 585 41.32 21.93 -25.94
N ALA A 586 42.05 20.99 -25.34
CA ALA A 586 41.52 19.75 -24.78
C ALA A 586 40.56 19.97 -23.60
N ASN A 587 40.48 21.22 -23.11
CA ASN A 587 39.65 21.60 -21.99
C ASN A 587 38.54 22.59 -22.38
N SER A 588 38.27 22.73 -23.67
CA SER A 588 37.10 23.48 -24.14
C SER A 588 35.81 22.88 -23.58
N LEU A 589 34.76 23.68 -23.37
CA LEU A 589 33.44 23.18 -22.94
C LEU A 589 32.97 22.03 -23.84
N TYR A 590 33.17 22.16 -25.16
CA TYR A 590 33.12 21.06 -26.13
C TYR A 590 34.54 20.77 -26.63
N ALA A 591 35.17 19.71 -26.15
CA ALA A 591 36.52 19.29 -26.55
C ALA A 591 36.45 18.09 -27.50
N ILE A 592 36.15 18.34 -28.78
CA ILE A 592 35.96 17.33 -29.84
C ILE A 592 37.19 17.32 -30.76
N ILE A 593 38.29 16.80 -30.22
CA ILE A 593 39.63 16.85 -30.82
C ILE A 593 40.11 15.47 -31.33
N HIS A 594 39.31 14.41 -31.16
CA HIS A 594 39.61 13.07 -31.66
C HIS A 594 38.39 12.42 -32.32
N GLY A 595 38.58 11.83 -33.52
CA GLY A 595 37.80 10.70 -34.07
C GLY A 595 36.26 10.80 -34.13
N ALA A 596 35.66 11.99 -34.29
CA ALA A 596 34.20 12.12 -34.39
C ALA A 596 33.75 12.05 -35.87
N THR A 597 33.13 10.93 -36.25
CA THR A 597 32.75 10.67 -37.65
C THR A 597 31.45 11.33 -38.08
N ASP A 598 30.56 11.57 -37.12
CA ASP A 598 29.31 12.30 -37.29
C ASP A 598 28.95 12.96 -35.96
N LEU A 599 29.21 14.27 -35.87
CA LEU A 599 28.89 15.09 -34.72
C LEU A 599 27.66 15.94 -35.04
N SER A 600 26.58 15.75 -34.28
CA SER A 600 25.41 16.61 -34.29
C SER A 600 25.16 17.16 -32.89
N LEU A 601 25.23 18.47 -32.73
CA LEU A 601 24.84 19.17 -31.51
C LEU A 601 23.67 20.09 -31.87
N GLY A 602 22.47 19.78 -31.42
CA GLY A 602 21.27 20.53 -31.78
C GLY A 602 21.15 21.88 -31.07
N ASP A 603 19.91 22.30 -30.80
CA ASP A 603 19.65 23.64 -30.27
C ASP A 603 20.24 23.77 -28.86
N THR A 604 20.96 24.88 -28.62
CA THR A 604 21.70 25.14 -27.38
C THR A 604 21.29 26.50 -26.82
N ASP A 605 20.83 26.52 -25.57
CA ASP A 605 20.44 27.74 -24.87
C ASP A 605 21.08 27.76 -23.48
N LEU A 606 22.23 28.43 -23.38
CA LEU A 606 23.12 28.31 -22.22
C LEU A 606 23.53 29.67 -21.65
N GLN A 607 23.50 29.75 -20.33
CA GLN A 607 24.30 30.73 -19.59
C GLN A 607 25.61 30.08 -19.15
N LEU A 608 26.72 30.54 -19.73
CA LEU A 608 28.07 30.09 -19.39
C LEU A 608 28.66 31.04 -18.35
N LEU A 609 28.98 30.50 -17.18
CA LEU A 609 29.57 31.24 -16.07
C LEU A 609 31.09 31.09 -16.13
N TYR A 610 31.78 32.22 -16.27
CA TYR A 610 33.22 32.29 -16.11
C TYR A 610 33.56 32.58 -14.65
N THR A 611 34.41 31.73 -14.06
CA THR A 611 34.93 31.90 -12.70
C THR A 611 36.46 31.93 -12.72
N ALA A 612 37.09 32.24 -11.58
CA ALA A 612 38.55 32.32 -11.52
C ALA A 612 39.17 30.97 -11.93
N GLY A 613 40.13 31.01 -12.87
CA GLY A 613 40.80 29.81 -13.40
C GLY A 613 40.04 29.07 -14.50
N SER A 614 38.83 29.50 -14.89
CA SER A 614 38.08 28.89 -15.99
C SER A 614 38.82 29.03 -17.33
N HIS A 615 38.81 27.97 -18.14
CA HIS A 615 39.28 28.02 -19.53
C HIS A 615 38.26 28.72 -20.42
N ARG A 616 38.74 29.54 -21.35
CA ARG A 616 37.91 30.36 -22.25
C ARG A 616 37.60 29.68 -23.60
N GLY A 617 38.02 28.43 -23.80
CA GLY A 617 37.60 27.63 -24.96
C GLY A 617 36.15 27.20 -24.81
N ILE A 618 35.25 27.74 -25.63
CA ILE A 618 33.85 27.27 -25.70
C ILE A 618 33.80 25.97 -26.48
N ALA A 619 34.47 25.89 -27.63
CA ALA A 619 34.48 24.65 -28.39
C ALA A 619 35.73 24.49 -29.26
N ASP A 620 36.16 23.25 -29.42
CA ASP A 620 37.12 22.82 -30.42
C ASP A 620 36.56 21.58 -31.12
N PHE A 621 36.39 21.68 -32.45
CA PHE A 621 35.84 20.63 -33.29
C PHE A 621 36.86 20.05 -34.28
N THR A 622 38.16 20.28 -34.09
CA THR A 622 39.21 19.84 -35.02
C THR A 622 39.26 18.34 -35.26
N GLY A 623 38.73 17.53 -34.34
CA GLY A 623 38.71 16.07 -34.43
C GLY A 623 37.52 15.47 -35.16
N CYS A 624 36.60 16.27 -35.73
CA CYS A 624 35.44 15.75 -36.44
C CYS A 624 35.56 15.80 -37.97
N THR A 625 34.87 14.87 -38.64
CA THR A 625 34.80 14.75 -40.12
C THR A 625 33.40 15.06 -40.66
N SER A 626 32.44 15.29 -39.78
CA SER A 626 31.10 15.80 -40.07
C SER A 626 30.62 16.58 -38.84
N ILE A 627 30.06 17.76 -39.07
CA ILE A 627 29.57 18.63 -38.01
C ILE A 627 28.23 19.25 -38.37
N VAL A 628 27.24 19.09 -37.49
CA VAL A 628 25.93 19.73 -37.58
C VAL A 628 25.66 20.44 -36.26
N LEU A 629 25.67 21.77 -36.26
CA LEU A 629 25.29 22.58 -35.12
C LEU A 629 23.87 23.14 -35.32
N GLY A 630 23.03 23.08 -34.28
CA GLY A 630 21.71 23.71 -34.24
C GLY A 630 21.78 25.22 -34.03
N ASN A 631 20.68 25.81 -33.56
CA ASN A 631 20.63 27.22 -33.18
C ASN A 631 21.15 27.39 -31.76
N TRP A 632 22.16 28.22 -31.58
CA TRP A 632 22.83 28.45 -30.32
C TRP A 632 22.56 29.87 -29.83
N ASN A 633 22.06 29.98 -28.61
CA ASN A 633 21.98 31.21 -27.84
C ASN A 633 22.88 31.02 -26.61
N ILE A 634 24.01 31.72 -26.56
CA ILE A 634 24.98 31.59 -25.48
C ILE A 634 25.21 32.95 -24.82
N GLN A 635 24.88 33.02 -23.54
CA GLN A 635 25.17 34.14 -22.67
C GLN A 635 26.44 33.85 -21.87
N PHE A 636 27.53 34.52 -22.21
CA PHE A 636 28.78 34.44 -21.48
C PHE A 636 28.77 35.49 -20.34
N THR A 637 28.81 35.01 -19.10
CA THR A 637 28.75 35.84 -17.89
C THR A 637 30.07 35.79 -17.14
N ASP A 638 30.76 36.92 -17.03
CA ASP A 638 31.96 37.06 -16.22
C ASP A 638 31.59 37.30 -14.75
N LEU A 639 31.83 36.31 -13.88
CA LEU A 639 31.59 36.43 -12.44
C LEU A 639 32.81 36.95 -11.68
N THR A 640 33.98 37.04 -12.30
CA THR A 640 35.19 37.56 -11.65
C THR A 640 35.36 39.06 -11.84
N GLY A 641 34.75 39.61 -12.89
CA GLY A 641 34.90 41.02 -13.28
C GLY A 641 36.31 41.34 -13.79
N THR A 642 37.08 40.31 -14.16
CA THR A 642 38.49 40.46 -14.58
C THR A 642 38.67 40.46 -16.09
N LEU A 643 37.64 40.08 -16.86
CA LEU A 643 37.76 39.97 -18.32
C LEU A 643 37.58 41.33 -18.99
N THR A 644 38.35 41.51 -20.06
CA THR A 644 38.31 42.70 -20.92
C THR A 644 37.85 42.33 -22.34
N PRO A 645 37.43 43.30 -23.18
CA PRO A 645 37.08 43.01 -24.57
C PRO A 645 38.22 42.39 -25.41
N ALA A 646 39.48 42.49 -24.94
CA ALA A 646 40.64 41.84 -25.55
C ALA A 646 40.72 40.33 -25.24
N ASP A 647 40.06 39.87 -24.17
CA ASP A 647 39.96 38.45 -23.86
C ASP A 647 38.98 37.77 -24.82
N ILE A 648 39.43 36.65 -25.40
CA ILE A 648 38.66 35.92 -26.41
C ILE A 648 38.16 34.60 -25.82
N ALA A 649 36.84 34.40 -25.85
CA ALA A 649 36.22 33.10 -25.72
C ALA A 649 36.11 32.45 -27.12
N SER A 650 36.78 31.32 -27.33
CA SER A 650 37.04 30.79 -28.68
C SER A 650 36.19 29.56 -29.03
N ILE A 651 35.72 29.54 -30.27
CA ILE A 651 35.10 28.39 -30.94
C ILE A 651 35.95 28.07 -32.18
N ILE A 652 36.49 26.87 -32.28
CA ILE A 652 37.34 26.44 -33.39
C ILE A 652 36.59 25.40 -34.21
N LEU A 653 36.33 25.72 -35.49
CA LEU A 653 35.73 24.79 -36.44
C LEU A 653 36.77 23.82 -37.02
N PRO A 654 36.34 22.68 -37.58
CA PRO A 654 37.24 21.72 -38.21
C PRO A 654 38.09 22.37 -39.30
N THR A 655 39.37 22.01 -39.38
CA THR A 655 40.29 22.52 -40.42
C THR A 655 40.36 21.62 -41.67
N THR A 656 39.86 20.38 -41.57
CA THR A 656 39.82 19.40 -42.65
C THR A 656 38.46 19.39 -43.36
N ALA A 657 38.44 18.98 -44.63
CA ALA A 657 37.20 18.84 -45.39
C ALA A 657 36.19 17.92 -44.67
N GLN A 658 34.95 18.38 -44.57
CA GLN A 658 33.84 17.73 -43.87
C GLN A 658 32.90 17.04 -44.87
N LYS A 659 32.12 16.07 -44.39
CA LYS A 659 31.10 15.38 -45.18
C LYS A 659 29.98 16.35 -45.60
N VAL A 660 29.40 16.07 -46.78
CA VAL A 660 28.25 16.81 -47.32
C VAL A 660 27.12 16.86 -46.30
N GLY A 661 26.55 18.05 -46.09
CA GLY A 661 25.52 18.30 -45.09
C GLY A 661 26.03 18.92 -43.79
N SER A 662 27.36 19.03 -43.62
CA SER A 662 27.96 19.75 -42.49
C SER A 662 27.56 21.22 -42.50
N ARG A 663 27.06 21.71 -41.36
CA ARG A 663 26.42 23.02 -41.27
C ARG A 663 26.43 23.56 -39.84
N VAL A 664 26.34 24.88 -39.76
CA VAL A 664 26.20 25.64 -38.51
C VAL A 664 24.89 26.40 -38.56
N GLY A 665 24.00 26.15 -37.59
CA GLY A 665 22.74 26.87 -37.39
C GLY A 665 22.96 28.32 -36.93
N MET A 666 21.90 29.03 -36.52
CA MET A 666 22.04 30.40 -36.06
C MET A 666 22.84 30.48 -34.75
N GLN A 667 23.94 31.22 -34.74
CA GLN A 667 24.82 31.41 -33.59
C GLN A 667 24.65 32.83 -33.05
N ARG A 668 24.13 32.94 -31.82
CA ARG A 668 23.93 34.21 -31.09
C ARG A 668 24.73 34.18 -29.80
N TYR A 669 25.72 35.05 -29.72
CA TYR A 669 26.56 35.21 -28.54
C TYR A 669 26.34 36.58 -27.92
N SER A 670 26.11 36.61 -26.61
CA SER A 670 26.09 37.83 -25.82
C SER A 670 27.09 37.73 -24.67
N SER A 671 27.87 38.78 -24.45
CA SER A 671 28.88 38.87 -23.40
C SER A 671 29.01 40.32 -22.96
N SER A 672 29.15 40.56 -21.66
CA SER A 672 29.39 41.90 -21.10
C SER A 672 30.86 42.29 -21.06
N SER A 673 31.77 41.31 -21.17
CA SER A 673 33.18 41.48 -20.79
C SER A 673 34.15 40.96 -21.84
N ALA A 674 34.02 39.69 -22.26
CA ALA A 674 34.92 39.05 -23.24
C ALA A 674 34.32 38.99 -24.66
N THR A 675 35.18 38.90 -25.66
CA THR A 675 34.82 38.71 -27.08
C THR A 675 34.59 37.23 -27.41
N VAL A 676 33.45 36.85 -28.01
CA VAL A 676 33.16 35.43 -28.36
C VAL A 676 33.42 35.12 -29.85
N ARG A 677 34.58 34.58 -30.20
CA ARG A 677 35.02 34.41 -31.59
C ARG A 677 34.88 32.96 -32.09
N MET A 678 34.20 32.77 -33.23
CA MET A 678 34.22 31.52 -33.99
C MET A 678 35.22 31.59 -35.14
N THR A 679 36.25 30.76 -35.11
CA THR A 679 37.32 30.73 -36.12
C THR A 679 37.07 29.58 -37.10
N ASN A 680 36.84 29.92 -38.37
CA ASN A 680 36.88 28.98 -39.50
C ASN A 680 38.16 29.24 -40.30
N VAL A 681 39.16 28.36 -40.15
CA VAL A 681 40.45 28.48 -40.86
C VAL A 681 40.37 27.70 -42.16
N SER A 682 39.80 28.33 -43.20
CA SER A 682 39.81 27.81 -44.57
C SER A 682 39.04 26.50 -44.81
N ASN A 683 38.04 26.17 -43.98
CA ASN A 683 37.16 25.04 -44.28
C ASN A 683 36.09 25.44 -45.29
N GLU A 684 36.16 24.84 -46.47
CA GLU A 684 35.28 25.15 -47.61
C GLU A 684 33.99 24.32 -47.66
N SER A 685 33.74 23.47 -46.65
CA SER A 685 32.67 22.45 -46.67
C SER A 685 31.60 22.62 -45.59
N ILE A 686 31.64 23.73 -44.85
CA ILE A 686 30.70 24.03 -43.76
C ILE A 686 29.84 25.24 -44.13
N ASP A 687 28.52 25.01 -44.23
CA ASP A 687 27.55 26.08 -44.52
C ASP A 687 27.03 26.74 -43.25
N PHE A 688 26.85 28.07 -43.28
CA PHE A 688 26.15 28.81 -42.24
C PHE A 688 24.67 29.07 -42.62
N ALA A 689 23.79 29.06 -41.62
CA ALA A 689 22.35 29.23 -41.82
C ALA A 689 21.95 30.61 -42.37
N VAL A 690 20.85 30.65 -43.13
CA VAL A 690 20.18 31.90 -43.53
C VAL A 690 19.75 32.66 -42.27
N GLY A 691 19.89 33.97 -42.26
CA GLY A 691 19.58 34.82 -41.11
C GLY A 691 20.72 34.90 -40.08
N GLN A 692 21.80 34.13 -40.23
CA GLN A 692 22.99 34.24 -39.37
C GLN A 692 23.51 35.68 -39.40
N PRO A 693 23.65 36.35 -38.25
CA PRO A 693 24.35 37.62 -38.20
C PRO A 693 25.82 37.41 -38.59
N LEU A 694 26.36 38.28 -39.45
CA LEU A 694 27.80 38.42 -39.68
C LEU A 694 28.43 39.08 -38.44
N GLN A 695 28.45 38.35 -37.33
CA GLN A 695 28.83 38.87 -36.04
C GLN A 695 30.36 39.00 -35.96
N VAL A 696 30.83 40.24 -35.83
CA VAL A 696 32.22 40.59 -35.52
C VAL A 696 32.23 41.24 -34.15
N ASN A 697 33.05 40.69 -33.26
CA ASN A 697 32.92 40.99 -31.83
C ASN A 697 33.50 42.35 -31.41
N VAL A 698 34.33 43.00 -32.23
CA VAL A 698 34.75 44.39 -32.05
C VAL A 698 35.12 45.00 -33.41
N GLY A 699 34.62 46.21 -33.71
CA GLY A 699 34.72 46.89 -35.01
C GLY A 699 33.33 47.17 -35.58
N PRO A 700 33.17 48.03 -36.62
CA PRO A 700 31.83 48.36 -37.14
C PRO A 700 31.07 47.07 -37.44
N TYR A 701 29.91 46.90 -36.81
CA TYR A 701 29.08 45.72 -36.97
C TYR A 701 28.74 45.56 -38.45
N ILE A 702 29.07 44.41 -39.02
CA ILE A 702 28.41 43.98 -40.26
C ILE A 702 27.02 43.53 -39.84
N THR A 703 26.08 44.48 -39.82
CA THR A 703 24.70 44.25 -39.38
C THR A 703 23.86 43.48 -40.40
N SER A 704 24.44 43.12 -41.55
CA SER A 704 23.76 42.33 -42.56
C SER A 704 23.64 40.87 -42.11
N GLN A 705 22.41 40.36 -42.17
CA GLN A 705 22.14 38.94 -42.04
C GLN A 705 22.47 38.23 -43.35
N LEU A 706 22.90 36.97 -43.26
CA LEU A 706 23.05 36.12 -44.45
C LEU A 706 21.68 35.93 -45.11
N ASN A 707 21.57 36.28 -46.39
CA ASN A 707 20.34 36.14 -47.19
C ASN A 707 20.19 34.76 -47.86
N GLN A 708 21.25 33.97 -47.85
CA GLN A 708 21.31 32.59 -48.35
C GLN A 708 22.36 31.82 -47.54
N ARG A 709 22.40 30.49 -47.68
CA ARG A 709 23.48 29.70 -47.06
C ARG A 709 24.80 30.00 -47.74
N VAL A 710 25.79 30.37 -46.96
CA VAL A 710 27.13 30.72 -47.44
C VAL A 710 28.19 30.23 -46.46
N ARG A 711 29.43 30.24 -46.91
CA ARG A 711 30.60 29.94 -46.08
C ARG A 711 31.17 31.24 -45.51
N ILE A 712 31.64 31.21 -44.27
CA ILE A 712 32.27 32.34 -43.60
C ILE A 712 33.72 31.98 -43.27
N PHE A 713 34.66 32.83 -43.68
CA PHE A 713 36.10 32.65 -43.49
C PHE A 713 36.69 33.80 -42.70
N HIS A 714 37.58 33.49 -41.74
CA HIS A 714 38.43 34.49 -41.10
C HIS A 714 39.81 34.43 -41.76
N VAL A 715 40.23 35.52 -42.41
CA VAL A 715 41.46 35.56 -43.23
C VAL A 715 42.38 36.70 -42.81
N ASN A 716 43.69 36.55 -43.00
CA ASN A 716 44.67 37.61 -42.71
C ASN A 716 44.79 38.64 -43.85
N ALA A 717 44.47 38.24 -45.07
CA ALA A 717 44.45 39.07 -46.27
C ALA A 717 43.44 38.49 -47.27
N LEU A 718 43.06 39.28 -48.28
CA LEU A 718 42.21 38.78 -49.36
C LEU A 718 42.92 37.66 -50.14
N PRO A 719 42.28 36.49 -50.33
CA PRO A 719 42.85 35.37 -51.07
C PRO A 719 43.13 35.72 -52.53
N THR A 720 44.24 35.23 -53.07
CA THR A 720 44.61 35.40 -54.49
C THR A 720 44.43 34.14 -55.32
N THR A 721 44.15 33.00 -54.69
CA THR A 721 43.88 31.70 -55.32
C THR A 721 42.89 30.88 -54.49
N GLY A 722 42.47 29.71 -54.99
CA GLY A 722 41.63 28.75 -54.27
C GLY A 722 40.22 28.58 -54.87
N LYS A 723 39.41 27.70 -54.28
CA LYS A 723 38.03 27.46 -54.70
C LYS A 723 37.07 28.35 -53.93
N TRP A 724 36.33 29.18 -54.66
CA TRP A 724 35.40 30.14 -54.09
C TRP A 724 34.02 30.00 -54.73
N THR A 725 32.99 30.37 -53.98
CA THR A 725 31.60 30.36 -54.40
C THR A 725 31.03 31.75 -54.22
N SER A 726 30.24 32.20 -55.19
CA SER A 726 29.56 33.50 -55.12
C SER A 726 28.69 33.54 -53.86
N GLY A 727 28.89 34.56 -53.03
CA GLY A 727 28.25 34.72 -51.73
C GLY A 727 29.11 34.37 -50.52
N ASP A 728 30.26 33.68 -50.67
CA ASP A 728 31.19 33.45 -49.56
C ASP A 728 31.57 34.74 -48.85
N LYS A 729 31.67 34.69 -47.53
CA LYS A 729 31.94 35.85 -46.67
C LYS A 729 33.33 35.76 -46.07
N LEU A 730 34.10 36.83 -46.18
CA LEU A 730 35.47 36.92 -45.66
C LEU A 730 35.54 38.04 -44.64
N LEU A 731 36.05 37.73 -43.45
CA LEU A 731 36.23 38.66 -42.35
C LEU A 731 37.73 38.77 -42.07
N LEU A 732 38.30 39.97 -42.23
CA LEU A 732 39.72 40.20 -41.99
C LEU A 732 40.03 40.24 -40.49
N VAL A 733 41.06 39.52 -40.07
CA VAL A 733 41.46 39.41 -38.65
C VAL A 733 42.13 40.70 -38.14
N SER A 734 42.60 41.58 -39.03
CA SER A 734 43.23 42.86 -38.69
C SER A 734 42.81 43.95 -39.68
N PRO A 735 41.57 44.47 -39.59
CA PRO A 735 41.12 45.56 -40.46
C PRO A 735 41.90 46.85 -40.17
N SER A 736 41.92 47.76 -41.14
CA SER A 736 42.52 49.09 -40.98
C SER A 736 41.60 50.16 -41.62
N PRO A 737 41.84 51.46 -41.42
CA PRO A 737 41.07 52.51 -42.08
C PRO A 737 41.03 52.40 -43.62
N THR A 738 42.00 51.72 -44.23
CA THR A 738 42.09 51.50 -45.70
C THR A 738 41.69 50.09 -46.13
N VAL A 739 41.47 49.18 -45.18
CA VAL A 739 41.15 47.77 -45.44
C VAL A 739 39.88 47.40 -44.67
N PRO A 740 38.71 47.41 -45.34
CA PRO A 740 37.43 47.03 -44.76
C PRO A 740 37.45 45.66 -44.06
N LEU A 741 36.62 45.51 -43.03
CA LEU A 741 36.53 44.29 -42.22
C LEU A 741 35.90 43.12 -42.97
N GLY A 742 34.89 43.38 -43.80
CA GLY A 742 34.09 42.35 -44.44
C GLY A 742 34.11 42.41 -45.95
N TYR A 743 34.12 41.23 -46.58
CA TYR A 743 33.95 41.09 -48.03
C TYR A 743 33.01 39.93 -48.38
N SER A 744 32.38 40.02 -49.55
CA SER A 744 31.65 38.93 -50.20
C SER A 744 32.33 38.55 -51.52
N CYS A 745 32.56 37.26 -51.75
CA CYS A 745 32.95 36.78 -53.07
C CYS A 745 31.78 36.98 -54.05
N THR A 746 32.08 37.39 -55.27
CA THR A 746 31.06 37.64 -56.30
C THR A 746 31.01 36.55 -57.36
N GLN A 747 31.94 35.61 -57.33
CA GLN A 747 32.18 34.64 -58.40
C GLN A 747 32.29 33.22 -57.84
N SER A 748 31.98 32.22 -58.67
CA SER A 748 32.16 30.81 -58.34
C SER A 748 33.20 30.18 -59.28
N GLY A 749 34.18 29.46 -58.74
CA GLY A 749 35.21 28.81 -59.56
C GLY A 749 36.44 28.36 -58.78
N ASP A 750 37.39 27.76 -59.50
CA ASP A 750 38.73 27.42 -59.02
C ASP A 750 39.73 28.43 -59.59
N PHE A 751 40.27 29.28 -58.72
CA PHE A 751 41.02 30.49 -59.10
C PHE A 751 42.54 30.25 -59.16
N ALA A 752 42.98 29.31 -60.00
CA ALA A 752 44.40 29.01 -60.21
C ALA A 752 45.07 30.06 -61.14
N GLY A 753 45.50 31.19 -60.59
CA GLY A 753 46.33 32.20 -61.29
C GLY A 753 45.62 33.52 -61.65
N THR A 754 44.31 33.64 -61.43
CA THR A 754 43.57 34.92 -61.47
C THR A 754 42.85 35.10 -60.14
N PRO A 755 43.08 36.19 -59.38
CA PRO A 755 42.44 36.39 -58.08
C PRO A 755 40.90 36.39 -58.15
N PRO A 756 40.19 35.81 -57.16
CA PRO A 756 38.75 35.96 -57.03
C PRO A 756 38.36 37.42 -56.79
N THR A 757 37.19 37.82 -57.28
CA THR A 757 36.67 39.19 -57.07
C THR A 757 35.84 39.28 -55.78
N PHE A 758 36.23 40.19 -54.89
CA PHE A 758 35.58 40.44 -53.60
C PHE A 758 34.98 41.84 -53.54
N GLN A 759 33.74 41.94 -53.06
CA GLN A 759 33.03 43.20 -52.80
C GLN A 759 32.95 43.48 -51.31
N ILE A 760 33.10 44.73 -50.90
CA ILE A 760 32.95 45.15 -49.50
C ILE A 760 31.47 44.97 -49.08
N ILE A 761 31.25 44.53 -47.84
CA ILE A 761 29.92 44.30 -47.25
C ILE A 761 29.71 45.03 -45.94
#